data_AF-A0A316NT34-F1
#
_entry.id   AF-A0A316NT34-F1
#
_cell.length_a   1.000
_cell.length_b   1.000
_cell.length_c   1.000
_cell.angle_alpha   90.00
_cell.angle_beta   90.00
_cell.angle_gamma   90.00
#
_symmetry.space_group_name_H-M   'P 1'
#
loop_
_entity.id
_entity.type
_entity.pdbx_description
1 polymer ?
#
loop_
_entity_poly.entity_id
_entity_poly.type
_entity_poly.pdbx_seq_one_letter_code
_entity_poly.pdbx_strand_id
1 'polypeptide(L)'
;MAKAKDLVIVESPAKAKTIEKYLGSGYKVTASMGHLRDLPKSKMGVDIEHGFEPQYIPVRDKKELINELKKEAKEAKTVYLATDPDREGEAISWHLKELLGLDDEKAKRVTFNEITKKVVTESIKNPRSIDQNLVDSQQARRILDRIVGYELSPLLWRKIKKGLSAGRVQSVATRMVVDREEEIEAFQSQEYWLLDARLNCGAEDAVFTARFHGKGDKKQELRSKDEVDEVINAVQAQPFTVSGVKRGEKQKSPAPPFITSTLQQEASRRLSMTPRRTMSIAQQLYEGVEISGHGSIGLITYMRTDSLRLSEEALAAAKDFIIGHYGPEYYPGSPRHFKTKAGAQDAHEAIRPTDVNLTPELVRKDLTQEQYRLYRLIWGRFTACQMANAKYDNVAVEVSSAGYTFRATYSEMKFKGFTAVYEEAKDEESSELANPLPSLSEGQALTLEKLIPEQQFTQPPARFTEATLIRAMEEKGIGRPSTYAPTISTITSHDYVIKEGKYLKPTPLGRVVTGLMKEHFADIVDLKFTNQMEEELDGIENGKAQWRDVLADFYGDFSKEMDEAEKAMDGVKLKVPDVLSDEYCDVCGRQMVVKKGRFGYFLACPGFPDCTFTKPIVVEMPGKCPKCGGRILKRTSKKGYVFYACERGTDCGFITWDVPTKDFCPACGKTMFKHSGRGPLKSFCINEQCPNFVPEDKRTFKKKTPEEKAQAAAEKAAKAAEKAAAAEGEEEKKPAKKTAAKKTAAAKTTAKKTAAKTTAKKTTAKKATAAKKTSTKKSADTEE
;
A
#
# COMPACT_ATOMS: atom_id res chain seq x y z
N MET A 1 11.15 -45.64 28.01
CA MET A 1 11.65 -44.99 26.77
C MET A 1 10.86 -43.71 26.56
N ALA A 2 11.51 -42.61 26.15
CA ALA A 2 10.76 -41.40 25.77
C ALA A 2 9.98 -41.69 24.47
N LYS A 3 8.71 -41.29 24.42
CA LYS A 3 7.86 -41.50 23.24
C LYS A 3 8.43 -40.68 22.09
N ALA A 4 8.69 -41.32 20.93
CA ALA A 4 9.19 -40.62 19.75
C ALA A 4 8.23 -39.47 19.39
N LYS A 5 8.77 -38.26 19.22
CA LYS A 5 7.99 -37.09 18.85
C LYS A 5 7.71 -37.13 17.34
N ASP A 6 6.54 -36.61 16.95
CA ASP A 6 6.32 -36.29 15.54
C ASP A 6 7.06 -34.98 15.18
N LEU A 7 7.57 -34.91 13.96
CA LEU A 7 8.29 -33.75 13.44
C LEU A 7 7.35 -32.87 12.64
N VAL A 8 7.45 -31.55 12.81
CA VAL A 8 6.73 -30.56 12.01
C VAL A 8 7.75 -29.61 11.37
N ILE A 9 7.78 -29.53 10.04
CA ILE A 9 8.72 -28.68 9.30
C ILE A 9 7.95 -27.52 8.66
N VAL A 10 8.37 -26.29 8.96
CA VAL A 10 7.83 -25.03 8.40
C VAL A 10 8.95 -24.25 7.70
N GLU A 11 8.65 -23.09 7.09
CA GLU A 11 9.67 -22.25 6.45
C GLU A 11 10.44 -21.37 7.43
N SER A 12 9.76 -20.82 8.43
CA SER A 12 10.27 -19.73 9.26
C SER A 12 10.42 -20.14 10.74
N PRO A 13 11.48 -19.67 11.43
CA PRO A 13 11.65 -19.92 12.86
C PRO A 13 10.59 -19.21 13.74
N ALA A 14 9.98 -18.12 13.26
CA ALA A 14 8.87 -17.47 13.98
C ALA A 14 7.61 -18.35 13.93
N LYS A 15 7.26 -18.83 12.72
CA LYS A 15 6.17 -19.79 12.50
C LYS A 15 6.38 -21.08 13.30
N ALA A 16 7.62 -21.57 13.37
CA ALA A 16 7.98 -22.75 14.16
C ALA A 16 7.68 -22.56 15.65
N LYS A 17 8.16 -21.45 16.24
CA LYS A 17 7.96 -21.10 17.66
C LYS A 17 6.46 -20.98 18.01
N THR A 18 5.67 -20.35 17.14
CA THR A 18 4.22 -20.18 17.36
C THR A 18 3.50 -21.53 17.32
N ILE A 19 3.80 -22.39 16.34
CA ILE A 19 3.17 -23.71 16.19
C ILE A 19 3.59 -24.68 17.30
N GLU A 20 4.86 -24.68 17.72
CA GLU A 20 5.34 -25.55 18.81
C GLU A 20 4.61 -25.28 20.13
N LYS A 21 4.34 -24.00 20.43
CA LYS A 21 3.56 -23.59 21.60
C LYS A 21 2.11 -24.09 21.56
N TYR A 22 1.52 -24.25 20.37
CA TYR A 22 0.14 -24.74 20.23
C TYR A 22 0.04 -26.26 20.33
N LEU A 23 0.99 -26.98 19.73
CA LEU A 23 1.02 -28.44 19.65
C LEU A 23 1.59 -29.10 20.92
N GLY A 24 2.49 -28.41 21.63
CA GLY A 24 3.07 -28.86 22.88
C GLY A 24 4.07 -30.01 22.74
N SER A 25 4.38 -30.67 23.86
CA SER A 25 5.55 -31.53 24.01
C SER A 25 5.57 -32.82 23.17
N GLY A 26 4.43 -33.23 22.59
CA GLY A 26 4.34 -34.39 21.69
C GLY A 26 4.97 -34.19 20.32
N TYR A 27 5.21 -32.93 19.93
CA TYR A 27 5.80 -32.56 18.66
C TYR A 27 7.19 -31.92 18.86
N LYS A 28 7.99 -31.95 17.80
CA LYS A 28 9.16 -31.09 17.61
C LYS A 28 8.89 -30.25 16.36
N VAL A 29 9.04 -28.93 16.44
CA VAL A 29 8.82 -28.04 15.30
C VAL A 29 10.12 -27.38 14.87
N THR A 30 10.43 -27.42 13.58
CA THR A 30 11.69 -26.94 13.02
C THR A 30 11.46 -26.16 11.71
N ALA A 31 12.46 -25.40 11.28
CA ALA A 31 12.34 -24.48 10.14
C ALA A 31 13.37 -24.79 9.03
N SER A 32 12.91 -24.93 7.78
CA SER A 32 13.74 -25.11 6.58
C SER A 32 14.45 -23.82 6.13
N MET A 33 14.08 -22.67 6.68
CA MET A 33 14.55 -21.34 6.27
C MET A 33 14.22 -21.05 4.78
N GLY A 34 13.09 -21.58 4.29
CA GLY A 34 12.71 -21.62 2.87
C GLY A 34 13.37 -22.76 2.09
N HIS A 35 13.38 -22.68 0.75
CA HIS A 35 13.89 -23.74 -0.15
C HIS A 35 15.24 -24.35 0.27
N LEU A 36 15.32 -25.69 0.25
CA LEU A 36 16.54 -26.48 0.51
C LEU A 36 17.13 -27.15 -0.75
N ARG A 37 16.37 -27.18 -1.84
CA ARG A 37 16.81 -27.55 -3.19
C ARG A 37 16.50 -26.38 -4.14
N ASP A 38 17.30 -26.22 -5.18
CA ASP A 38 17.05 -25.31 -6.30
C ASP A 38 17.82 -25.80 -7.54
N LEU A 39 17.50 -25.26 -8.69
CA LEU A 39 18.27 -25.45 -9.92
C LEU A 39 19.68 -24.82 -9.78
N PRO A 40 20.74 -25.41 -10.39
CA PRO A 40 22.09 -24.89 -10.34
C PRO A 40 22.21 -23.38 -10.63
N LYS A 41 23.03 -22.66 -9.85
CA LYS A 41 23.23 -21.20 -9.98
C LYS A 41 23.99 -20.77 -11.25
N SER A 42 24.63 -21.69 -11.96
CA SER A 42 25.57 -21.38 -13.06
C SER A 42 25.51 -22.35 -14.24
N LYS A 43 24.40 -23.09 -14.38
CA LYS A 43 24.09 -24.00 -15.48
C LYS A 43 22.57 -23.95 -15.70
N MET A 44 22.12 -24.22 -16.93
CA MET A 44 20.69 -24.27 -17.25
C MET A 44 19.93 -25.14 -16.25
N GLY A 45 20.37 -26.38 -16.05
CA GLY A 45 19.85 -27.27 -15.01
C GLY A 45 18.44 -27.81 -15.31
N VAL A 46 17.99 -27.65 -16.55
CA VAL A 46 16.76 -28.21 -17.11
C VAL A 46 17.17 -28.93 -18.38
N ASP A 47 16.74 -30.18 -18.54
CA ASP A 47 16.93 -30.96 -19.76
C ASP A 47 15.76 -30.71 -20.72
N ILE A 48 15.95 -29.79 -21.66
CA ILE A 48 14.91 -29.35 -22.60
C ILE A 48 14.56 -30.47 -23.59
N GLU A 49 15.55 -31.25 -24.03
CA GLU A 49 15.38 -32.34 -25.01
C GLU A 49 14.57 -33.50 -24.42
N HIS A 50 14.73 -33.79 -23.12
CA HIS A 50 14.08 -34.92 -22.44
C HIS A 50 12.88 -34.50 -21.57
N GLY A 51 12.04 -33.59 -22.07
CA GLY A 51 10.76 -33.23 -21.44
C GLY A 51 10.89 -32.29 -20.24
N PHE A 52 11.82 -31.34 -20.31
CA PHE A 52 12.04 -30.28 -19.32
C PHE A 52 12.45 -30.78 -17.92
N GLU A 53 13.19 -31.89 -17.85
CA GLU A 53 13.50 -32.53 -16.57
C GLU A 53 14.46 -31.67 -15.70
N PRO A 54 14.06 -31.26 -14.47
CA PRO A 54 14.84 -30.32 -13.67
C PRO A 54 15.88 -30.98 -12.75
N GLN A 55 17.15 -30.59 -12.89
CA GLN A 55 18.25 -31.03 -12.03
C GLN A 55 18.28 -30.27 -10.69
N TYR A 56 17.34 -30.54 -9.78
CA TYR A 56 17.33 -29.90 -8.45
C TYR A 56 18.46 -30.39 -7.53
N ILE A 57 19.39 -29.49 -7.20
CA ILE A 57 20.52 -29.75 -6.30
C ILE A 57 20.27 -29.18 -4.88
N PRO A 58 20.84 -29.77 -3.82
CA PRO A 58 20.82 -29.20 -2.48
C PRO A 58 21.49 -27.81 -2.42
N VAL A 59 20.90 -26.88 -1.69
CA VAL A 59 21.46 -25.53 -1.46
C VAL A 59 22.72 -25.66 -0.60
N ARG A 60 23.90 -25.43 -1.21
CA ARG A 60 25.22 -25.60 -0.57
C ARG A 60 25.33 -24.90 0.79
N ASP A 61 24.83 -23.68 0.85
CA ASP A 61 24.92 -22.78 2.01
C ASP A 61 24.05 -23.24 3.20
N LYS A 62 23.25 -24.30 3.03
CA LYS A 62 22.36 -24.89 4.06
C LYS A 62 22.69 -26.34 4.42
N LYS A 63 23.89 -26.84 4.07
CA LYS A 63 24.28 -28.25 4.26
C LYS A 63 24.08 -28.78 5.69
N GLU A 64 24.38 -27.97 6.70
CA GLU A 64 24.24 -28.35 8.12
C GLU A 64 22.78 -28.57 8.50
N LEU A 65 21.91 -27.61 8.19
CA LEU A 65 20.46 -27.71 8.39
C LEU A 65 19.85 -28.92 7.66
N ILE A 66 20.29 -29.21 6.44
CA ILE A 66 19.83 -30.38 5.68
C ILE A 66 20.21 -31.69 6.40
N ASN A 67 21.41 -31.76 6.98
CA ASN A 67 21.84 -32.94 7.74
C ASN A 67 21.08 -33.09 9.07
N GLU A 68 20.79 -31.99 9.76
CA GLU A 68 19.97 -31.96 10.97
C GLU A 68 18.55 -32.45 10.69
N LEU A 69 17.88 -31.88 9.68
CA LEU A 69 16.53 -32.31 9.25
C LEU A 69 16.50 -33.78 8.82
N LYS A 70 17.54 -34.29 8.15
CA LYS A 70 17.66 -35.73 7.82
C LYS A 70 17.78 -36.63 9.05
N LYS A 71 18.41 -36.16 10.12
CA LYS A 71 18.48 -36.89 11.38
C LYS A 71 17.11 -36.89 12.08
N GLU A 72 16.52 -35.72 12.25
CA GLU A 72 15.21 -35.56 12.91
C GLU A 72 14.10 -36.32 12.20
N ALA A 73 14.06 -36.26 10.88
CA ALA A 73 13.03 -36.95 10.08
C ALA A 73 13.20 -38.49 10.09
N LYS A 74 14.39 -39.01 10.42
CA LYS A 74 14.59 -40.45 10.67
C LYS A 74 14.09 -40.84 12.06
N GLU A 75 14.39 -40.04 13.09
CA GLU A 75 14.00 -40.28 14.50
C GLU A 75 12.49 -40.12 14.75
N ALA A 76 11.82 -39.25 13.98
CA ALA A 76 10.38 -39.01 14.10
C ALA A 76 9.53 -40.19 13.58
N LYS A 77 8.35 -40.38 14.16
CA LYS A 77 7.35 -41.34 13.65
C LYS A 77 6.67 -40.78 12.38
N THR A 78 6.09 -39.59 12.48
CA THR A 78 5.41 -38.87 11.38
C THR A 78 6.16 -37.57 11.09
N VAL A 79 6.20 -37.15 9.82
CA VAL A 79 6.76 -35.85 9.41
C VAL A 79 5.66 -35.01 8.77
N TYR A 80 5.19 -34.01 9.51
CA TYR A 80 4.22 -33.03 9.04
C TYR A 80 4.94 -31.90 8.29
N LEU A 81 4.63 -31.76 7.01
CA LEU A 81 5.11 -30.70 6.14
C LEU A 81 4.10 -29.56 6.19
N ALA A 82 4.44 -28.52 6.94
CA ALA A 82 3.54 -27.49 7.45
C ALA A 82 3.78 -26.11 6.78
N THR A 83 4.15 -26.16 5.49
CA THR A 83 4.45 -24.97 4.68
C THR A 83 3.21 -24.12 4.41
N ASP A 84 3.42 -22.90 3.92
CA ASP A 84 2.38 -21.95 3.51
C ASP A 84 1.41 -22.59 2.49
N PRO A 85 0.17 -22.08 2.39
CA PRO A 85 -0.87 -22.71 1.57
C PRO A 85 -0.75 -22.43 0.06
N ASP A 86 0.28 -21.71 -0.41
CA ASP A 86 0.47 -21.39 -1.84
C ASP A 86 1.31 -22.43 -2.60
N ARG A 87 1.39 -22.29 -3.93
CA ARG A 87 2.19 -23.18 -4.80
C ARG A 87 3.69 -23.18 -4.46
N GLU A 88 4.22 -22.10 -3.90
CA GLU A 88 5.61 -22.06 -3.41
C GLU A 88 5.78 -22.94 -2.17
N GLY A 89 4.85 -22.85 -1.20
CA GLY A 89 4.81 -23.72 -0.03
C GLY A 89 4.63 -25.19 -0.41
N GLU A 90 3.82 -25.52 -1.41
CA GLU A 90 3.66 -26.89 -1.89
C GLU A 90 4.96 -27.45 -2.48
N ALA A 91 5.63 -26.68 -3.33
CA ALA A 91 6.94 -27.07 -3.88
C ALA A 91 8.03 -27.18 -2.81
N ILE A 92 8.02 -26.37 -1.75
CA ILE A 92 8.92 -26.53 -0.60
C ILE A 92 8.63 -27.87 0.12
N SER A 93 7.35 -28.21 0.32
CA SER A 93 6.95 -29.50 0.90
C SER A 93 7.44 -30.69 0.05
N TRP A 94 7.25 -30.63 -1.27
CA TRP A 94 7.75 -31.65 -2.19
C TRP A 94 9.28 -31.75 -2.16
N HIS A 95 9.99 -30.63 -2.25
CA HIS A 95 11.45 -30.59 -2.12
C HIS A 95 11.94 -31.18 -0.80
N LEU A 96 11.21 -30.98 0.31
CA LEU A 96 11.53 -31.57 1.62
C LEU A 96 11.29 -33.09 1.62
N LYS A 97 10.15 -33.59 1.12
CA LYS A 97 9.87 -35.04 1.01
C LYS A 97 11.02 -35.75 0.27
N GLU A 98 11.34 -35.24 -0.92
CA GLU A 98 12.41 -35.78 -1.77
C GLU A 98 13.80 -35.66 -1.16
N LEU A 99 14.16 -34.49 -0.62
CA LEU A 99 15.50 -34.26 -0.06
C LEU A 99 15.77 -35.15 1.15
N LEU A 100 14.75 -35.37 1.99
CA LEU A 100 14.83 -36.14 3.22
C LEU A 100 14.62 -37.65 3.00
N GLY A 101 14.11 -38.05 1.83
CA GLY A 101 13.86 -39.45 1.47
C GLY A 101 12.67 -40.02 2.23
N LEU A 102 11.54 -39.31 2.25
CA LEU A 102 10.34 -39.68 2.98
C LEU A 102 9.31 -40.36 2.07
N ASP A 103 8.81 -41.51 2.52
CA ASP A 103 7.66 -42.18 1.92
C ASP A 103 6.33 -41.46 2.20
N ASP A 104 5.28 -41.84 1.48
CA ASP A 104 3.93 -41.25 1.59
C ASP A 104 3.17 -41.66 2.85
N GLU A 105 3.57 -42.72 3.55
CA GLU A 105 2.98 -43.06 4.85
C GLU A 105 3.50 -42.10 5.94
N LYS A 106 4.78 -41.75 5.88
CA LYS A 106 5.49 -40.90 6.85
C LYS A 106 5.33 -39.41 6.60
N ALA A 107 5.31 -38.98 5.34
CA ALA A 107 5.10 -37.58 4.97
C ALA A 107 3.61 -37.21 4.99
N LYS A 108 3.27 -36.11 5.68
CA LYS A 108 1.89 -35.63 5.82
C LYS A 108 1.82 -34.12 5.59
N ARG A 109 1.06 -33.67 4.60
CA ARG A 109 0.96 -32.24 4.24
C ARG A 109 -0.14 -31.56 5.04
N VAL A 110 0.18 -30.44 5.67
CA VAL A 110 -0.73 -29.63 6.49
C VAL A 110 -0.64 -28.17 6.08
N THR A 111 -1.78 -27.53 5.85
CA THR A 111 -1.92 -26.11 5.46
C THR A 111 -2.71 -25.32 6.50
N PHE A 112 -2.37 -24.04 6.70
CA PHE A 112 -3.12 -23.13 7.56
C PHE A 112 -3.30 -21.78 6.85
N ASN A 113 -4.53 -21.27 6.79
CA ASN A 113 -4.81 -19.91 6.28
C ASN A 113 -4.56 -18.83 7.35
N GLU A 114 -4.50 -19.23 8.63
CA GLU A 114 -4.14 -18.41 9.79
C GLU A 114 -3.46 -19.27 10.86
N ILE A 115 -2.53 -18.67 11.62
CA ILE A 115 -1.76 -19.38 12.66
C ILE A 115 -2.38 -19.12 14.04
N THR A 116 -3.57 -19.70 14.22
CA THR A 116 -4.32 -19.72 15.49
C THR A 116 -4.29 -21.11 16.12
N LYS A 117 -4.41 -21.20 17.46
CA LYS A 117 -4.31 -22.48 18.17
C LYS A 117 -5.36 -23.49 17.69
N LYS A 118 -6.58 -23.03 17.40
CA LYS A 118 -7.69 -23.83 16.88
C LYS A 118 -7.32 -24.45 15.54
N VAL A 119 -7.08 -23.61 14.52
CA VAL A 119 -6.76 -24.03 13.16
C VAL A 119 -5.54 -24.94 13.10
N VAL A 120 -4.45 -24.60 13.82
CA VAL A 120 -3.25 -25.45 13.86
C VAL A 120 -3.53 -26.84 14.45
N THR A 121 -4.33 -26.93 15.52
CA THR A 121 -4.67 -28.20 16.17
C THR A 121 -5.66 -29.04 15.34
N GLU A 122 -6.54 -28.41 14.58
CA GLU A 122 -7.51 -29.07 13.70
C GLU A 122 -6.86 -29.55 12.40
N SER A 123 -6.01 -28.75 11.76
CA SER A 123 -5.33 -29.12 10.51
C SER A 123 -4.31 -30.25 10.70
N ILE A 124 -3.60 -30.30 11.83
CA ILE A 124 -2.69 -31.43 12.16
C ILE A 124 -3.43 -32.77 12.27
N LYS A 125 -4.71 -32.77 12.66
CA LYS A 125 -5.55 -33.99 12.73
C LYS A 125 -6.09 -34.43 11.36
N ASN A 126 -6.09 -33.53 10.37
CA ASN A 126 -6.64 -33.75 9.04
C ASN A 126 -5.58 -33.45 7.96
N PRO A 127 -4.43 -34.16 7.96
CA PRO A 127 -3.41 -33.98 6.93
C PRO A 127 -3.90 -34.52 5.58
N ARG A 128 -3.35 -33.96 4.50
CA ARG A 128 -3.52 -34.46 3.12
C ARG A 128 -2.21 -35.01 2.55
N SER A 129 -2.27 -35.57 1.36
CA SER A 129 -1.11 -35.79 0.49
C SER A 129 -0.57 -34.44 -0.05
N ILE A 130 0.64 -34.45 -0.58
CA ILE A 130 1.14 -33.35 -1.41
C ILE A 130 0.28 -33.29 -2.67
N ASP A 131 -0.04 -32.08 -3.12
CA ASP A 131 -0.78 -31.83 -4.36
C ASP A 131 0.22 -31.64 -5.51
N GLN A 132 0.26 -32.63 -6.41
CA GLN A 132 1.24 -32.61 -7.51
C GLN A 132 0.94 -31.52 -8.55
N ASN A 133 -0.32 -31.11 -8.73
CA ASN A 133 -0.69 -30.07 -9.70
C ASN A 133 -0.13 -28.70 -9.26
N LEU A 134 -0.19 -28.41 -7.94
CA LEU A 134 0.44 -27.24 -7.33
C LEU A 134 1.96 -27.25 -7.46
N VAL A 135 2.60 -28.42 -7.26
CA VAL A 135 4.05 -28.60 -7.46
C VAL A 135 4.42 -28.37 -8.92
N ASP A 136 3.70 -28.99 -9.86
CA ASP A 136 3.94 -28.92 -11.30
C ASP A 136 3.74 -27.50 -11.85
N SER A 137 2.74 -26.76 -11.36
CA SER A 137 2.55 -25.33 -11.68
C SER A 137 3.74 -24.47 -11.20
N GLN A 138 4.25 -24.73 -9.99
CA GLN A 138 5.43 -24.02 -9.48
C GLN A 138 6.70 -24.39 -10.26
N GLN A 139 6.85 -25.67 -10.62
CA GLN A 139 7.96 -26.19 -11.41
C GLN A 139 7.96 -25.61 -12.82
N ALA A 140 6.83 -25.63 -13.53
CA ALA A 140 6.66 -25.01 -14.83
C ALA A 140 7.06 -23.52 -14.80
N ARG A 141 6.55 -22.77 -13.82
CA ARG A 141 6.93 -21.38 -13.59
C ARG A 141 8.44 -21.22 -13.40
N ARG A 142 9.04 -22.08 -12.56
CA ARG A 142 10.49 -22.03 -12.25
C ARG A 142 11.35 -22.36 -13.47
N ILE A 143 10.91 -23.29 -14.32
CA ILE A 143 11.59 -23.68 -15.55
C ILE A 143 11.42 -22.60 -16.63
N LEU A 144 10.23 -22.04 -16.82
CA LEU A 144 9.99 -20.95 -17.77
C LEU A 144 10.82 -19.72 -17.42
N ASP A 145 10.80 -19.28 -16.15
CA ASP A 145 11.64 -18.17 -15.68
C ASP A 145 13.14 -18.49 -15.82
N ARG A 146 13.52 -19.78 -15.81
CA ARG A 146 14.89 -20.26 -16.02
C ARG A 146 15.29 -20.17 -17.50
N ILE A 147 14.47 -20.67 -18.42
CA ILE A 147 14.66 -20.61 -19.89
C ILE A 147 14.85 -19.15 -20.32
N VAL A 148 13.82 -18.32 -20.09
CA VAL A 148 13.81 -16.90 -20.45
C VAL A 148 15.00 -16.16 -19.82
N GLY A 149 15.32 -16.46 -18.55
CA GLY A 149 16.43 -15.85 -17.85
C GLY A 149 17.81 -16.24 -18.39
N TYR A 150 18.04 -17.50 -18.74
CA TYR A 150 19.35 -18.00 -19.18
C TYR A 150 19.66 -17.75 -20.65
N GLU A 151 18.65 -17.66 -21.52
CA GLU A 151 18.86 -17.47 -22.97
C GLU A 151 18.92 -15.99 -23.37
N LEU A 152 17.96 -15.17 -22.91
CA LEU A 152 17.95 -13.74 -23.21
C LEU A 152 19.02 -12.92 -22.48
N SER A 153 19.36 -13.25 -21.22
CA SER A 153 20.30 -12.40 -20.46
C SER A 153 21.70 -12.34 -21.12
N PRO A 154 22.28 -13.45 -21.63
CA PRO A 154 23.49 -13.42 -22.45
C PRO A 154 23.37 -12.60 -23.75
N LEU A 155 22.20 -12.57 -24.40
CA LEU A 155 21.96 -11.71 -25.56
C LEU A 155 22.03 -10.23 -25.14
N LEU A 156 21.27 -9.83 -24.11
CA LEU A 156 21.32 -8.48 -23.55
C LEU A 156 22.75 -8.09 -23.10
N TRP A 157 23.54 -9.04 -22.61
CA TRP A 157 24.94 -8.80 -22.23
C TRP A 157 25.87 -8.53 -23.40
N ARG A 158 25.69 -9.27 -24.51
CA ARG A 158 26.46 -9.08 -25.75
C ARG A 158 26.06 -7.78 -26.45
N LYS A 159 24.75 -7.57 -26.63
CA LYS A 159 24.20 -6.49 -27.46
C LYS A 159 24.05 -5.14 -26.73
N ILE A 160 23.92 -5.12 -25.41
CA ILE A 160 23.78 -3.88 -24.60
C ILE A 160 24.89 -3.77 -23.54
N LYS A 161 24.79 -4.51 -22.44
CA LYS A 161 25.65 -4.35 -21.24
C LYS A 161 25.65 -5.62 -20.38
N LYS A 162 26.80 -6.00 -19.82
CA LYS A 162 26.89 -7.11 -18.86
C LYS A 162 26.10 -6.83 -17.57
N GLY A 163 25.47 -7.87 -17.02
CA GLY A 163 24.76 -7.81 -15.72
C GLY A 163 23.30 -7.36 -15.80
N LEU A 164 22.72 -7.30 -17.01
CA LEU A 164 21.27 -7.16 -17.21
C LEU A 164 20.55 -8.49 -16.95
N SER A 165 19.23 -8.45 -16.75
CA SER A 165 18.40 -9.66 -16.71
C SER A 165 17.12 -9.49 -17.52
N ALA A 166 16.72 -10.54 -18.23
CA ALA A 166 15.41 -10.64 -18.87
C ALA A 166 14.45 -11.48 -18.02
N GLY A 167 13.16 -11.38 -18.29
CA GLY A 167 12.13 -12.24 -17.66
C GLY A 167 10.74 -11.71 -17.96
N ARG A 168 9.82 -12.59 -18.38
CA ARG A 168 8.46 -12.27 -18.87
C ARG A 168 7.79 -11.13 -18.09
N VAL A 169 7.52 -11.34 -16.79
CA VAL A 169 6.82 -10.36 -15.95
C VAL A 169 7.63 -9.06 -15.73
N GLN A 170 8.96 -9.13 -15.63
CA GLN A 170 9.78 -7.92 -15.40
C GLN A 170 9.99 -7.06 -16.65
N SER A 171 10.06 -7.69 -17.83
CA SER A 171 10.16 -7.00 -19.11
C SER A 171 8.85 -6.25 -19.41
N VAL A 172 7.70 -6.89 -19.17
CA VAL A 172 6.39 -6.23 -19.28
C VAL A 172 6.21 -5.10 -18.27
N ALA A 173 6.57 -5.30 -17.00
CA ALA A 173 6.46 -4.23 -16.00
C ALA A 173 7.39 -3.03 -16.31
N THR A 174 8.55 -3.27 -16.92
CA THR A 174 9.42 -2.21 -17.45
C THR A 174 8.76 -1.51 -18.64
N ARG A 175 8.25 -2.27 -19.61
CA ARG A 175 7.51 -1.75 -20.76
C ARG A 175 6.35 -0.85 -20.35
N MET A 176 5.55 -1.24 -19.36
CA MET A 176 4.44 -0.40 -18.87
C MET A 176 4.91 0.98 -18.38
N VAL A 177 6.09 1.07 -17.76
CA VAL A 177 6.67 2.34 -17.31
C VAL A 177 7.27 3.14 -18.48
N VAL A 178 7.81 2.47 -19.50
CA VAL A 178 8.30 3.09 -20.74
C VAL A 178 7.14 3.63 -21.58
N ASP A 179 6.13 2.80 -21.89
CA ASP A 179 4.95 3.16 -22.66
C ASP A 179 4.19 4.35 -21.99
N ARG A 180 4.14 4.42 -20.65
CA ARG A 180 3.61 5.60 -19.92
C ARG A 180 4.46 6.86 -20.08
N GLU A 181 5.78 6.75 -20.12
CA GLU A 181 6.62 7.94 -20.34
C GLU A 181 6.49 8.42 -21.80
N GLU A 182 6.35 7.50 -22.76
CA GLU A 182 6.01 7.80 -24.16
C GLU A 182 4.62 8.46 -24.29
N GLU A 183 3.60 7.98 -23.56
CA GLU A 183 2.28 8.64 -23.46
C GLU A 183 2.39 10.09 -22.93
N ILE A 184 3.31 10.36 -22.00
CA ILE A 184 3.52 11.70 -21.42
C ILE A 184 4.29 12.61 -22.39
N GLU A 185 5.29 12.08 -23.10
CA GLU A 185 6.11 12.83 -24.05
C GLU A 185 5.35 13.17 -25.34
N ALA A 186 4.44 12.31 -25.78
CA ALA A 186 3.57 12.55 -26.93
C ALA A 186 2.33 13.42 -26.60
N PHE A 187 2.07 13.69 -25.32
CA PHE A 187 0.87 14.40 -24.89
C PHE A 187 0.92 15.89 -25.24
N GLN A 188 -0.04 16.34 -26.05
CA GLN A 188 -0.25 17.75 -26.36
C GLN A 188 -1.34 18.31 -25.44
N SER A 189 -0.97 19.29 -24.61
CA SER A 189 -1.91 19.93 -23.69
C SER A 189 -2.92 20.78 -24.44
N GLN A 190 -4.21 20.53 -24.17
CA GLN A 190 -5.34 21.27 -24.73
C GLN A 190 -5.84 22.27 -23.69
N GLU A 191 -6.14 23.47 -24.15
CA GLU A 191 -6.81 24.51 -23.38
C GLU A 191 -8.27 24.12 -23.13
N TYR A 192 -8.75 24.37 -21.91
CA TYR A 192 -10.17 24.37 -21.60
C TYR A 192 -10.44 25.38 -20.48
N TRP A 193 -11.70 25.79 -20.34
CA TRP A 193 -12.10 26.78 -19.35
C TRP A 193 -13.17 26.23 -18.43
N LEU A 194 -13.04 26.57 -17.15
CA LEU A 194 -14.12 26.48 -16.18
C LEU A 194 -14.74 27.86 -16.04
N LEU A 195 -16.06 27.93 -15.89
CA LEU A 195 -16.78 29.17 -15.67
C LEU A 195 -17.71 28.99 -14.48
N ASP A 196 -17.39 29.68 -13.38
CA ASP A 196 -18.15 29.63 -12.14
C ASP A 196 -18.95 30.92 -11.94
N ALA A 197 -20.26 30.79 -11.70
CA ALA A 197 -21.14 31.89 -11.36
C ALA A 197 -21.30 31.94 -9.83
N ARG A 198 -20.89 33.06 -9.23
CA ARG A 198 -21.12 33.38 -7.82
C ARG A 198 -22.47 34.10 -7.69
N LEU A 199 -23.42 33.45 -7.03
CA LEU A 199 -24.84 33.80 -7.02
C LEU A 199 -25.32 34.06 -5.59
N ASN A 200 -26.06 35.14 -5.40
CA ASN A 200 -26.67 35.52 -4.13
C ASN A 200 -28.19 35.29 -4.20
N CYS A 201 -28.77 34.66 -3.17
CA CYS A 201 -30.20 34.35 -3.12
C CYS A 201 -31.06 35.33 -2.29
N GLY A 202 -30.53 36.51 -1.96
CA GLY A 202 -31.28 37.63 -1.38
C GLY A 202 -31.00 37.96 0.09
N ALA A 203 -29.96 37.39 0.70
CA ALA A 203 -29.54 37.69 2.07
C ALA A 203 -28.01 37.86 2.15
N GLU A 204 -27.54 38.62 3.14
CA GLU A 204 -26.16 39.14 3.23
C GLU A 204 -25.08 38.04 3.18
N ASP A 205 -25.34 36.86 3.76
CA ASP A 205 -24.45 35.69 3.77
C ASP A 205 -24.89 34.54 2.84
N ALA A 206 -25.96 34.71 2.05
CA ALA A 206 -26.58 33.60 1.30
C ALA A 206 -26.03 33.47 -0.14
N VAL A 207 -24.71 33.34 -0.24
CA VAL A 207 -23.96 33.26 -1.50
C VAL A 207 -23.47 31.84 -1.76
N PHE A 208 -23.59 31.37 -3.01
CA PHE A 208 -23.04 30.09 -3.44
C PHE A 208 -22.43 30.16 -4.84
N THR A 209 -21.63 29.15 -5.20
CA THR A 209 -21.02 29.03 -6.53
C THR A 209 -21.72 27.93 -7.32
N ALA A 210 -22.11 28.22 -8.56
CA ALA A 210 -22.63 27.26 -9.52
C ALA A 210 -21.71 27.21 -10.76
N ARG A 211 -21.26 26.01 -11.14
CA ARG A 211 -20.36 25.79 -12.27
C ARG A 211 -21.11 25.62 -13.57
N PHE A 212 -20.65 26.24 -14.64
CA PHE A 212 -21.20 26.06 -15.99
C PHE A 212 -21.27 24.57 -16.36
N HIS A 213 -22.43 24.16 -16.88
CA HIS A 213 -22.66 22.80 -17.35
C HIS A 213 -22.83 22.74 -18.87
N GLY A 214 -23.54 23.70 -19.46
CA GLY A 214 -23.77 23.77 -20.91
C GLY A 214 -25.00 24.57 -21.31
N LYS A 215 -25.58 24.23 -22.47
CA LYS A 215 -26.73 24.93 -23.07
C LYS A 215 -27.97 24.03 -23.01
N GLY A 216 -28.99 24.45 -22.27
CA GLY A 216 -30.04 23.56 -21.79
C GLY A 216 -29.48 22.33 -21.07
N ASP A 217 -30.08 21.16 -21.30
CA ASP A 217 -29.65 19.91 -20.65
C ASP A 217 -28.34 19.32 -21.20
N LYS A 218 -27.83 19.82 -22.34
CA LYS A 218 -26.64 19.27 -22.99
C LYS A 218 -25.37 19.81 -22.33
N LYS A 219 -24.50 18.91 -21.87
CA LYS A 219 -23.16 19.27 -21.40
C LYS A 219 -22.37 19.91 -22.54
N GLN A 220 -21.75 21.06 -22.29
CA GLN A 220 -20.82 21.72 -23.21
C GLN A 220 -19.52 22.00 -22.45
N GLU A 221 -18.38 21.78 -23.11
CA GLU A 221 -17.06 22.12 -22.59
C GLU A 221 -16.56 23.37 -23.31
N LEU A 222 -16.06 24.34 -22.57
CA LEU A 222 -15.54 25.60 -23.11
C LEU A 222 -14.06 25.40 -23.42
N ARG A 223 -13.65 25.59 -24.68
CA ARG A 223 -12.31 25.25 -25.21
C ARG A 223 -11.45 26.44 -25.57
N SER A 224 -12.04 27.63 -25.60
CA SER A 224 -11.36 28.89 -25.92
C SER A 224 -11.90 30.02 -25.06
N LYS A 225 -11.12 31.09 -24.94
CA LYS A 225 -11.58 32.31 -24.27
C LYS A 225 -12.82 32.91 -24.97
N ASP A 226 -12.89 32.86 -26.30
CA ASP A 226 -14.02 33.43 -27.06
C ASP A 226 -15.35 32.72 -26.73
N GLU A 227 -15.34 31.39 -26.54
CA GLU A 227 -16.51 30.64 -26.07
C GLU A 227 -16.94 31.02 -24.64
N VAL A 228 -15.97 31.32 -23.76
CA VAL A 228 -16.25 31.81 -22.39
C VAL A 228 -16.83 33.22 -22.44
N ASP A 229 -16.23 34.10 -23.23
CA ASP A 229 -16.67 35.48 -23.39
C ASP A 229 -18.07 35.53 -24.06
N GLU A 230 -18.42 34.60 -24.97
CA GLU A 230 -19.81 34.44 -25.48
C GLU A 230 -20.79 34.15 -24.34
N VAL A 231 -20.49 33.15 -23.49
CA VAL A 231 -21.36 32.80 -22.35
C VAL A 231 -21.45 33.94 -21.34
N ILE A 232 -20.33 34.59 -21.00
CA ILE A 232 -20.30 35.75 -20.08
C ILE A 232 -21.19 36.87 -20.61
N ASN A 233 -20.99 37.29 -21.86
CA ASN A 233 -21.77 38.37 -22.48
C ASN A 233 -23.26 38.04 -22.54
N ALA A 234 -23.62 36.77 -22.77
CA ALA A 234 -25.01 36.33 -22.79
C ALA A 234 -25.68 36.37 -21.40
N VAL A 235 -24.97 36.03 -20.32
CA VAL A 235 -25.58 35.87 -18.98
C VAL A 235 -25.38 37.08 -18.05
N GLN A 236 -24.37 37.93 -18.27
CA GLN A 236 -23.99 38.99 -17.32
C GLN A 236 -25.10 40.02 -17.03
N ALA A 237 -25.96 40.29 -18.01
CA ALA A 237 -27.10 41.21 -17.89
C ALA A 237 -28.47 40.49 -17.79
N GLN A 238 -28.48 39.16 -17.64
CA GLN A 238 -29.71 38.35 -17.64
C GLN A 238 -30.00 37.79 -16.25
N PRO A 239 -31.28 37.63 -15.87
CA PRO A 239 -31.66 37.09 -14.58
C PRO A 239 -31.24 35.61 -14.47
N PHE A 240 -30.61 35.26 -13.36
CA PHE A 240 -30.38 33.86 -13.00
C PHE A 240 -31.61 33.34 -12.25
N THR A 241 -32.08 32.15 -12.59
CA THR A 241 -33.25 31.54 -11.94
C THR A 241 -33.01 30.07 -11.69
N VAL A 242 -33.31 29.62 -10.47
CA VAL A 242 -33.25 28.20 -10.09
C VAL A 242 -34.25 27.41 -10.93
N SER A 243 -33.76 26.57 -11.83
CA SER A 243 -34.57 25.75 -12.74
C SER A 243 -34.88 24.36 -12.18
N GLY A 244 -34.17 23.91 -11.14
CA GLY A 244 -34.45 22.64 -10.48
C GLY A 244 -33.70 22.46 -9.16
N VAL A 245 -34.34 21.86 -8.15
CA VAL A 245 -33.71 21.54 -6.85
C VAL A 245 -33.95 20.08 -6.47
N LYS A 246 -32.96 19.23 -6.76
CA LYS A 246 -33.00 17.79 -6.49
C LYS A 246 -32.35 17.50 -5.13
N ARG A 247 -33.16 17.13 -4.14
CA ARG A 247 -32.74 16.65 -2.81
C ARG A 247 -32.86 15.12 -2.76
N GLY A 248 -31.85 14.43 -2.24
CA GLY A 248 -31.88 12.96 -2.11
C GLY A 248 -30.77 12.40 -1.24
N GLU A 249 -30.90 11.14 -0.82
CA GLU A 249 -29.88 10.45 -0.02
C GLU A 249 -28.89 9.73 -0.96
N LYS A 250 -27.60 10.10 -0.91
CA LYS A 250 -26.53 9.37 -1.57
C LYS A 250 -25.87 8.42 -0.59
N GLN A 251 -25.76 7.15 -0.96
CA GLN A 251 -25.06 6.15 -0.16
C GLN A 251 -23.69 5.83 -0.75
N LYS A 252 -22.71 5.64 0.13
CA LYS A 252 -21.36 5.15 -0.20
C LYS A 252 -21.19 3.80 0.50
N SER A 253 -20.93 2.77 -0.28
CA SER A 253 -20.63 1.43 0.24
C SER A 253 -19.18 1.35 0.74
N PRO A 254 -18.89 0.50 1.74
CA PRO A 254 -17.52 0.18 2.09
C PRO A 254 -16.82 -0.56 0.95
N ALA A 255 -15.50 -0.40 0.87
CA ALA A 255 -14.69 -1.15 -0.07
C ALA A 255 -14.42 -2.60 0.43
N PRO A 256 -14.14 -3.57 -0.46
CA PRO A 256 -13.95 -4.99 -0.11
C PRO A 256 -12.79 -5.22 0.88
N PRO A 257 -12.71 -6.38 1.57
CA PRO A 257 -11.55 -6.73 2.39
C PRO A 257 -10.26 -6.76 1.56
N PHE A 258 -9.10 -6.75 2.22
CA PHE A 258 -7.83 -6.68 1.50
C PHE A 258 -7.49 -7.98 0.77
N ILE A 259 -6.92 -7.81 -0.42
CA ILE A 259 -6.09 -8.79 -1.12
C ILE A 259 -4.68 -8.23 -1.21
N THR A 260 -3.71 -9.02 -1.68
CA THR A 260 -2.30 -8.62 -1.67
C THR A 260 -2.03 -7.33 -2.45
N SER A 261 -2.67 -7.17 -3.61
CA SER A 261 -2.60 -5.98 -4.46
C SER A 261 -3.14 -4.73 -3.74
N THR A 262 -4.38 -4.79 -3.24
CA THR A 262 -5.04 -3.66 -2.57
C THR A 262 -4.39 -3.30 -1.24
N LEU A 263 -3.82 -4.28 -0.52
CA LEU A 263 -3.00 -4.02 0.67
C LEU A 263 -1.71 -3.29 0.31
N GLN A 264 -0.98 -3.72 -0.72
CA GLN A 264 0.24 -3.04 -1.17
C GLN A 264 -0.06 -1.61 -1.66
N GLN A 265 -1.18 -1.40 -2.36
CA GLN A 265 -1.65 -0.08 -2.79
C GLN A 265 -1.94 0.85 -1.59
N GLU A 266 -2.80 0.44 -0.65
CA GLU A 266 -3.18 1.29 0.49
C GLU A 266 -2.03 1.50 1.48
N ALA A 267 -1.15 0.50 1.68
CA ALA A 267 0.05 0.67 2.49
C ALA A 267 1.05 1.65 1.83
N SER A 268 1.13 1.69 0.50
CA SER A 268 1.94 2.69 -0.21
C SER A 268 1.31 4.08 -0.13
N ARG A 269 0.00 4.23 -0.32
CA ARG A 269 -0.71 5.52 -0.17
C ARG A 269 -0.65 6.07 1.27
N ARG A 270 -1.13 5.30 2.25
CA ARG A 270 -1.35 5.76 3.64
C ARG A 270 -0.12 5.65 4.54
N LEU A 271 0.65 4.59 4.35
CA LEU A 271 1.79 4.28 5.22
C LEU A 271 3.12 4.69 4.58
N SER A 272 3.11 4.97 3.26
CA SER A 272 4.27 5.22 2.43
C SER A 272 5.29 4.07 2.44
N MET A 273 4.80 2.85 2.69
CA MET A 273 5.57 1.62 2.68
C MET A 273 5.77 1.14 1.24
N THR A 274 6.97 0.68 0.90
CA THR A 274 7.20 0.02 -0.39
C THR A 274 6.53 -1.36 -0.37
N PRO A 275 6.10 -1.92 -1.53
CA PRO A 275 5.49 -3.25 -1.60
C PRO A 275 6.28 -4.33 -0.86
N ARG A 276 7.62 -4.34 -1.03
CA ARG A 276 8.53 -5.25 -0.32
C ARG A 276 8.49 -5.07 1.21
N ARG A 277 8.39 -3.83 1.71
CA ARG A 277 8.29 -3.59 3.16
C ARG A 277 6.92 -3.98 3.70
N THR A 278 5.84 -3.68 2.97
CA THR A 278 4.47 -4.11 3.30
C THR A 278 4.42 -5.64 3.46
N MET A 279 4.89 -6.40 2.47
CA MET A 279 4.89 -7.87 2.54
C MET A 279 5.78 -8.42 3.65
N SER A 280 6.95 -7.81 3.88
CA SER A 280 7.83 -8.20 5.00
C SER A 280 7.19 -8.00 6.38
N ILE A 281 6.36 -6.98 6.56
CA ILE A 281 5.65 -6.74 7.83
C ILE A 281 4.41 -7.65 7.93
N ALA A 282 3.68 -7.85 6.83
CA ALA A 282 2.54 -8.75 6.77
C ALA A 282 2.94 -10.20 7.09
N GLN A 283 4.07 -10.68 6.56
CA GLN A 283 4.65 -11.99 6.90
C GLN A 283 4.84 -12.13 8.42
N GLN A 284 5.40 -11.12 9.10
CA GLN A 284 5.59 -11.15 10.56
C GLN A 284 4.26 -11.19 11.33
N LEU A 285 3.26 -10.41 10.87
CA LEU A 285 1.92 -10.40 11.46
C LEU A 285 1.19 -11.74 11.26
N TYR A 286 1.44 -12.46 10.16
CA TYR A 286 0.91 -13.80 9.91
C TYR A 286 1.63 -14.89 10.73
N GLU A 287 2.97 -14.97 10.64
CA GLU A 287 3.79 -16.02 11.27
C GLU A 287 3.74 -16.02 12.80
N GLY A 288 3.68 -14.83 13.40
CA GLY A 288 3.47 -14.66 14.83
C GLY A 288 4.26 -13.51 15.45
N VAL A 289 3.60 -12.80 16.37
CA VAL A 289 4.19 -11.76 17.22
C VAL A 289 3.82 -12.02 18.67
N GLU A 290 4.72 -11.69 19.61
CA GLU A 290 4.48 -11.86 21.05
C GLU A 290 3.53 -10.78 21.56
N ILE A 291 2.29 -11.15 21.90
CA ILE A 291 1.27 -10.24 22.43
C ILE A 291 1.10 -10.43 23.94
N SER A 292 1.03 -9.34 24.70
CA SER A 292 0.84 -9.37 26.16
C SER A 292 -0.42 -10.15 26.54
N GLY A 293 -0.28 -11.21 27.33
CA GLY A 293 -1.41 -12.05 27.80
C GLY A 293 -1.81 -13.19 26.85
N HIS A 294 -1.36 -13.17 25.59
CA HIS A 294 -1.60 -14.23 24.60
C HIS A 294 -0.29 -14.96 24.21
N GLY A 295 0.86 -14.28 24.35
CA GLY A 295 2.17 -14.63 23.82
C GLY A 295 2.17 -14.68 22.29
N SER A 296 3.07 -15.47 21.68
CA SER A 296 3.17 -15.59 20.22
C SER A 296 1.84 -16.02 19.61
N ILE A 297 1.26 -15.17 18.76
CA ILE A 297 0.06 -15.41 17.96
C ILE A 297 0.18 -14.77 16.57
N GLY A 298 -0.38 -15.44 15.55
CA GLY A 298 -0.62 -14.80 14.25
C GLY A 298 -1.79 -13.81 14.36
N LEU A 299 -1.57 -12.56 13.98
CA LEU A 299 -2.57 -11.48 14.03
C LEU A 299 -3.39 -11.33 12.74
N ILE A 300 -2.91 -11.83 11.60
CA ILE A 300 -3.61 -11.75 10.32
C ILE A 300 -3.65 -13.11 9.59
N THR A 301 -4.63 -13.26 8.70
CA THR A 301 -4.66 -14.35 7.70
C THR A 301 -3.53 -14.21 6.67
N TYR A 302 -3.33 -15.26 5.87
CA TYR A 302 -2.25 -15.34 4.89
C TYR A 302 -2.26 -14.16 3.90
N MET A 303 -1.11 -13.49 3.77
CA MET A 303 -1.01 -12.20 3.06
C MET A 303 -0.77 -12.30 1.56
N ARG A 304 -0.59 -13.51 0.99
CA ARG A 304 -0.53 -13.75 -0.46
C ARG A 304 -1.85 -14.38 -0.89
N THR A 305 -2.79 -13.55 -1.34
CA THR A 305 -4.17 -13.93 -1.66
C THR A 305 -4.74 -12.93 -2.67
N ASP A 306 -5.52 -13.45 -3.60
CA ASP A 306 -6.38 -12.72 -4.53
C ASP A 306 -7.88 -12.88 -4.18
N SER A 307 -8.20 -13.66 -3.14
CA SER A 307 -9.56 -13.94 -2.71
C SER A 307 -10.15 -12.81 -1.87
N LEU A 308 -11.40 -12.43 -2.17
CA LEU A 308 -12.20 -11.53 -1.32
C LEU A 308 -13.08 -12.28 -0.31
N ARG A 309 -13.00 -13.62 -0.29
CA ARG A 309 -13.80 -14.49 0.59
C ARG A 309 -13.47 -14.24 2.05
N LEU A 310 -14.49 -14.33 2.89
CA LEU A 310 -14.39 -14.34 4.35
C LEU A 310 -15.11 -15.58 4.88
N SER A 311 -14.56 -16.19 5.92
CA SER A 311 -15.13 -17.34 6.61
C SER A 311 -16.36 -16.95 7.45
N GLU A 312 -17.32 -17.87 7.59
CA GLU A 312 -18.52 -17.64 8.41
C GLU A 312 -18.19 -17.31 9.88
N GLU A 313 -17.11 -17.88 10.42
CA GLU A 313 -16.61 -17.55 11.76
C GLU A 313 -16.13 -16.08 11.85
N ALA A 314 -15.41 -15.59 10.83
CA ALA A 314 -14.98 -14.20 10.76
C ALA A 314 -16.17 -13.22 10.52
N LEU A 315 -17.15 -13.61 9.70
CA LEU A 315 -18.37 -12.83 9.45
C LEU A 315 -19.22 -12.69 10.72
N ALA A 316 -19.39 -13.78 11.48
CA ALA A 316 -20.07 -13.78 12.78
C ALA A 316 -19.32 -12.92 13.80
N ALA A 317 -18.00 -13.09 13.94
CA ALA A 317 -17.19 -12.29 14.85
C ALA A 317 -17.24 -10.79 14.51
N ALA A 318 -17.18 -10.43 13.21
CA ALA A 318 -17.31 -9.05 12.76
C ALA A 318 -18.69 -8.45 13.09
N LYS A 319 -19.77 -9.21 12.88
CA LYS A 319 -21.14 -8.80 13.26
C LYS A 319 -21.23 -8.48 14.76
N ASP A 320 -20.83 -9.42 15.60
CA ASP A 320 -20.95 -9.29 17.06
C ASP A 320 -20.10 -8.13 17.57
N PHE A 321 -18.87 -7.97 17.03
CA PHE A 321 -18.01 -6.83 17.34
C PHE A 321 -18.62 -5.49 16.90
N ILE A 322 -19.16 -5.38 15.67
CA ILE A 322 -19.75 -4.14 15.16
C ILE A 322 -20.95 -3.72 16.00
N ILE A 323 -21.86 -4.66 16.28
CA ILE A 323 -23.06 -4.38 17.10
C ILE A 323 -22.67 -4.00 18.52
N GLY A 324 -21.70 -4.70 19.12
CA GLY A 324 -21.24 -4.45 20.49
C GLY A 324 -20.45 -3.15 20.68
N HIS A 325 -19.67 -2.71 19.69
CA HIS A 325 -18.79 -1.53 19.80
C HIS A 325 -19.33 -0.26 19.13
N TYR A 326 -20.08 -0.36 18.03
CA TYR A 326 -20.59 0.80 17.29
C TYR A 326 -22.11 0.96 17.37
N GLY A 327 -22.84 -0.12 17.64
CA GLY A 327 -24.30 -0.13 17.69
C GLY A 327 -24.94 -0.88 16.52
N PRO A 328 -26.20 -1.34 16.67
CA PRO A 328 -26.89 -2.14 15.66
C PRO A 328 -27.07 -1.42 14.33
N GLU A 329 -27.18 -0.10 14.32
CA GLU A 329 -27.31 0.73 13.11
C GLU A 329 -26.06 0.74 12.22
N TYR A 330 -24.89 0.38 12.77
CA TYR A 330 -23.64 0.25 12.02
C TYR A 330 -23.48 -1.13 11.37
N TYR A 331 -24.35 -2.10 11.66
CA TYR A 331 -24.38 -3.40 11.00
C TYR A 331 -25.48 -3.43 9.91
N PRO A 332 -25.21 -3.85 8.66
CA PRO A 332 -26.17 -3.79 7.55
C PRO A 332 -27.30 -4.86 7.61
N GLY A 333 -27.51 -5.51 8.76
CA GLY A 333 -28.53 -6.54 8.99
C GLY A 333 -28.17 -7.95 8.50
N SER A 334 -27.35 -8.07 7.45
CA SER A 334 -26.82 -9.32 6.90
C SER A 334 -25.31 -9.20 6.58
N PRO A 335 -24.53 -10.29 6.59
CA PRO A 335 -23.12 -10.24 6.21
C PRO A 335 -22.94 -9.81 4.75
N ARG A 336 -21.86 -9.07 4.48
CA ARG A 336 -21.49 -8.64 3.12
C ARG A 336 -20.52 -9.64 2.50
N HIS A 337 -20.99 -10.34 1.49
CA HIS A 337 -20.14 -11.20 0.66
C HIS A 337 -19.63 -10.41 -0.55
N PHE A 338 -18.36 -10.57 -0.88
CA PHE A 338 -17.70 -9.90 -2.00
C PHE A 338 -17.27 -10.96 -3.01
N LYS A 339 -17.69 -10.80 -4.28
CA LYS A 339 -17.35 -11.74 -5.35
C LYS A 339 -15.92 -11.50 -5.82
N THR A 340 -15.07 -12.52 -5.74
CA THR A 340 -13.72 -12.50 -6.33
C THR A 340 -13.80 -12.36 -7.87
N LYS A 341 -12.82 -11.72 -8.50
CA LYS A 341 -12.75 -11.57 -9.97
C LYS A 341 -12.63 -12.94 -10.66
N ALA A 342 -13.11 -13.02 -11.90
CA ALA A 342 -12.80 -14.16 -12.77
C ALA A 342 -11.28 -14.23 -13.02
N GLY A 343 -10.72 -15.45 -13.08
CA GLY A 343 -9.26 -15.67 -13.23
C GLY A 343 -8.45 -15.57 -11.94
N ALA A 344 -9.06 -15.30 -10.78
CA ALA A 344 -8.40 -15.44 -9.49
C ALA A 344 -8.27 -16.92 -9.09
N GLN A 345 -7.23 -17.24 -8.33
CA GLN A 345 -7.00 -18.58 -7.79
C GLN A 345 -8.04 -18.93 -6.71
N ASP A 346 -8.46 -17.94 -5.90
CA ASP A 346 -9.52 -18.00 -4.88
C ASP A 346 -9.37 -19.13 -3.82
N ALA A 347 -8.23 -19.82 -3.80
CA ALA A 347 -7.88 -20.91 -2.89
C ALA A 347 -7.76 -20.48 -1.41
N HIS A 348 -7.74 -19.18 -1.13
CA HIS A 348 -7.45 -18.60 0.18
C HIS A 348 -8.64 -17.81 0.75
N GLU A 349 -8.38 -17.07 1.82
CA GLU A 349 -9.28 -16.07 2.38
C GLU A 349 -8.69 -14.67 2.14
N ALA A 350 -9.48 -13.62 2.29
CA ALA A 350 -8.98 -12.25 2.27
C ALA A 350 -8.04 -11.97 3.46
N ILE A 351 -7.21 -10.93 3.33
CA ILE A 351 -6.31 -10.46 4.39
C ILE A 351 -7.14 -9.70 5.44
N ARG A 352 -7.34 -10.34 6.60
CA ARG A 352 -8.11 -9.85 7.74
C ARG A 352 -7.37 -10.12 9.06
N PRO A 353 -7.78 -9.53 10.19
CA PRO A 353 -7.39 -9.99 11.52
C PRO A 353 -7.80 -11.46 11.74
N THR A 354 -6.99 -12.21 12.47
CA THR A 354 -7.36 -13.54 12.99
C THR A 354 -8.43 -13.46 14.08
N ASP A 355 -8.36 -12.42 14.92
CA ASP A 355 -9.39 -12.06 15.90
C ASP A 355 -9.66 -10.55 15.82
N VAL A 356 -10.92 -10.18 15.58
CA VAL A 356 -11.37 -8.77 15.51
C VAL A 356 -11.32 -8.09 16.87
N ASN A 357 -11.43 -8.84 17.97
CA ASN A 357 -11.41 -8.32 19.34
C ASN A 357 -10.01 -7.86 19.78
N LEU A 358 -8.95 -8.32 19.10
CA LEU A 358 -7.58 -7.82 19.26
C LEU A 358 -7.42 -6.44 18.60
N THR A 359 -8.19 -5.46 19.04
CA THR A 359 -8.21 -4.12 18.45
C THR A 359 -6.79 -3.52 18.38
N PRO A 360 -6.49 -2.67 17.37
CA PRO A 360 -5.15 -2.11 17.21
C PRO A 360 -4.63 -1.43 18.47
N GLU A 361 -5.52 -0.79 19.23
CA GLU A 361 -5.23 -0.10 20.48
C GLU A 361 -4.75 -1.04 21.60
N LEU A 362 -5.27 -2.28 21.67
CA LEU A 362 -4.85 -3.29 22.65
C LEU A 362 -3.44 -3.82 22.35
N VAL A 363 -3.18 -4.20 21.09
CA VAL A 363 -1.89 -4.78 20.67
C VAL A 363 -0.79 -3.73 20.47
N ARG A 364 -1.12 -2.43 20.47
CA ARG A 364 -0.21 -1.31 20.14
C ARG A 364 1.10 -1.29 20.93
N LYS A 365 1.10 -1.74 22.19
CA LYS A 365 2.28 -1.74 23.06
C LYS A 365 3.27 -2.87 22.74
N ASP A 366 2.78 -3.95 22.14
CA ASP A 366 3.54 -5.16 21.84
C ASP A 366 4.08 -5.15 20.39
N LEU A 367 3.46 -4.37 19.51
CA LEU A 367 3.86 -4.19 18.11
C LEU A 367 4.88 -3.07 17.91
N THR A 368 5.80 -3.27 16.96
CA THR A 368 6.60 -2.16 16.41
C THR A 368 5.69 -1.13 15.71
N GLN A 369 6.18 0.12 15.58
CA GLN A 369 5.40 1.20 14.97
C GLN A 369 4.95 0.90 13.53
N GLU A 370 5.72 0.11 12.77
CA GLU A 370 5.32 -0.30 11.41
C GLU A 370 4.31 -1.45 11.41
N GLN A 371 4.49 -2.46 12.28
CA GLN A 371 3.51 -3.53 12.49
C GLN A 371 2.15 -2.96 12.97
N TYR A 372 2.13 -2.07 13.96
CA TYR A 372 0.90 -1.41 14.42
C TYR A 372 0.20 -0.64 13.30
N ARG A 373 0.94 0.08 12.45
CA ARG A 373 0.38 0.84 11.32
C ARG A 373 -0.24 -0.08 10.27
N LEU A 374 0.42 -1.18 9.92
CA LEU A 374 -0.10 -2.14 8.93
C LEU A 374 -1.26 -2.96 9.49
N TYR A 375 -1.16 -3.42 10.74
CA TYR A 375 -2.24 -4.14 11.41
C TYR A 375 -3.49 -3.27 11.57
N ARG A 376 -3.35 -2.01 12.00
CA ARG A 376 -4.47 -1.05 12.06
C ARG A 376 -5.11 -0.81 10.69
N LEU A 377 -4.32 -0.81 9.62
CA LEU A 377 -4.83 -0.68 8.26
C LEU A 377 -5.70 -1.91 7.89
N ILE A 378 -5.18 -3.12 8.11
CA ILE A 378 -5.87 -4.40 7.84
C ILE A 378 -7.14 -4.53 8.67
N TRP A 379 -7.04 -4.30 9.98
CA TRP A 379 -8.15 -4.35 10.91
C TRP A 379 -9.25 -3.35 10.54
N GLY A 380 -8.89 -2.10 10.27
CA GLY A 380 -9.85 -1.07 9.90
C GLY A 380 -10.60 -1.40 8.60
N ARG A 381 -9.89 -1.95 7.61
CA ARG A 381 -10.48 -2.38 6.33
C ARG A 381 -11.46 -3.54 6.51
N PHE A 382 -11.08 -4.57 7.27
CA PHE A 382 -11.91 -5.73 7.52
C PHE A 382 -13.20 -5.36 8.27
N THR A 383 -13.09 -4.62 9.39
CA THR A 383 -14.27 -4.19 10.15
C THR A 383 -15.17 -3.32 9.28
N ALA A 384 -14.62 -2.34 8.56
CA ALA A 384 -15.40 -1.46 7.68
C ALA A 384 -16.10 -2.21 6.53
N CYS A 385 -15.49 -3.26 5.94
CA CYS A 385 -16.11 -4.00 4.84
C CYS A 385 -17.40 -4.73 5.25
N GLN A 386 -17.64 -4.94 6.55
CA GLN A 386 -18.87 -5.55 7.09
C GLN A 386 -19.84 -4.53 7.71
N MET A 387 -19.57 -3.22 7.62
CA MET A 387 -20.42 -2.16 8.19
C MET A 387 -21.49 -1.65 7.22
N ALA A 388 -22.45 -0.89 7.76
CA ALA A 388 -23.47 -0.18 7.01
C ALA A 388 -22.87 0.90 6.08
N ASN A 389 -23.60 1.23 5.02
CA ASN A 389 -23.22 2.30 4.08
C ASN A 389 -23.09 3.64 4.83
N ALA A 390 -22.13 4.48 4.43
CA ALA A 390 -22.17 5.89 4.80
C ALA A 390 -23.28 6.56 4.00
N LYS A 391 -24.07 7.42 4.66
CA LYS A 391 -25.19 8.15 4.05
C LYS A 391 -24.90 9.64 4.05
N TYR A 392 -25.18 10.27 2.93
CA TYR A 392 -25.06 11.71 2.73
C TYR A 392 -26.38 12.25 2.24
N ASP A 393 -26.87 13.34 2.84
CA ASP A 393 -27.94 14.12 2.25
C ASP A 393 -27.32 15.01 1.18
N ASN A 394 -27.78 14.86 -0.06
CA ASN A 394 -27.23 15.52 -1.23
C ASN A 394 -28.26 16.46 -1.85
N VAL A 395 -27.82 17.69 -2.12
CA VAL A 395 -28.61 18.74 -2.79
C VAL A 395 -27.89 19.09 -4.08
N ALA A 396 -28.58 18.91 -5.21
CA ALA A 396 -28.15 19.37 -6.52
C ALA A 396 -29.10 20.47 -7.01
N VAL A 397 -28.54 21.62 -7.35
CA VAL A 397 -29.27 22.79 -7.83
C VAL A 397 -28.86 23.04 -9.27
N GLU A 398 -29.86 23.22 -10.13
CA GLU A 398 -29.70 23.67 -11.51
C GLU A 398 -30.18 25.13 -11.59
N VAL A 399 -29.35 25.99 -12.16
CA VAL A 399 -29.64 27.41 -12.36
C VAL A 399 -29.57 27.70 -13.86
N SER A 400 -30.56 28.41 -14.36
CA SER A 400 -30.64 28.83 -15.76
C SER A 400 -30.44 30.34 -15.90
N SER A 401 -29.76 30.76 -16.97
CA SER A 401 -29.67 32.15 -17.43
C SER A 401 -29.37 32.16 -18.93
N ALA A 402 -30.07 32.97 -19.72
CA ALA A 402 -29.89 33.10 -21.18
C ALA A 402 -29.89 31.78 -21.99
N GLY A 403 -30.57 30.73 -21.50
CA GLY A 403 -30.56 29.39 -22.11
C GLY A 403 -29.33 28.52 -21.78
N TYR A 404 -28.39 29.03 -20.98
CA TYR A 404 -27.30 28.28 -20.38
C TYR A 404 -27.69 27.75 -18.99
N THR A 405 -27.04 26.65 -18.60
CA THR A 405 -27.27 25.93 -17.35
C THR A 405 -25.99 25.87 -16.52
N PHE A 406 -26.12 26.23 -15.25
CA PHE A 406 -25.09 26.13 -14.22
C PHE A 406 -25.56 25.15 -13.15
N ARG A 407 -24.64 24.41 -12.52
CA ARG A 407 -24.92 23.40 -11.51
C ARG A 407 -24.11 23.63 -10.24
N ALA A 408 -24.78 23.53 -9.11
CA ALA A 408 -24.14 23.49 -7.79
C ALA A 408 -24.54 22.20 -7.07
N THR A 409 -23.60 21.56 -6.38
CA THR A 409 -23.85 20.34 -5.62
C THR A 409 -23.22 20.39 -4.24
N TYR A 410 -24.00 20.10 -3.21
CA TYR A 410 -23.53 19.97 -1.83
C TYR A 410 -23.97 18.61 -1.24
N SER A 411 -23.11 18.01 -0.42
CA SER A 411 -23.35 16.72 0.23
C SER A 411 -22.95 16.81 1.70
N GLU A 412 -23.90 16.65 2.61
CA GLU A 412 -23.66 16.63 4.06
C GLU A 412 -23.69 15.20 4.60
N MET A 413 -22.81 14.89 5.56
CA MET A 413 -22.73 13.54 6.14
C MET A 413 -23.82 13.29 7.18
N LYS A 414 -24.91 12.64 6.76
CA LYS A 414 -26.04 12.22 7.59
C LYS A 414 -25.70 11.06 8.52
N PHE A 415 -24.94 10.07 8.03
CA PHE A 415 -24.55 8.89 8.80
C PHE A 415 -23.18 8.38 8.36
N LYS A 416 -22.28 8.16 9.33
CA LYS A 416 -20.90 7.72 9.06
C LYS A 416 -20.83 6.31 8.48
N GLY A 417 -21.65 5.37 8.98
CA GLY A 417 -21.52 3.96 8.64
C GLY A 417 -20.06 3.50 8.77
N PHE A 418 -19.56 2.79 7.76
CA PHE A 418 -18.19 2.29 7.72
C PHE A 418 -17.07 3.35 7.90
N THR A 419 -17.30 4.62 7.55
CA THR A 419 -16.26 5.68 7.66
C THR A 419 -15.94 6.04 9.11
N ALA A 420 -16.75 5.61 10.08
CA ALA A 420 -16.43 5.69 11.50
C ALA A 420 -15.16 4.89 11.88
N VAL A 421 -14.78 3.89 11.06
CA VAL A 421 -13.61 3.02 11.29
C VAL A 421 -12.53 3.23 10.24
N TYR A 422 -12.92 3.25 8.97
CA TYR A 422 -11.98 3.35 7.86
C TYR A 422 -12.66 3.95 6.63
N GLU A 423 -12.02 4.95 6.04
CA GLU A 423 -12.30 5.47 4.71
C GLU A 423 -11.03 5.31 3.86
N GLU A 424 -11.15 4.99 2.56
CA GLU A 424 -10.02 4.88 1.63
C GLU A 424 -9.31 6.22 1.40
N ALA A 425 -8.04 6.18 1.01
CA ALA A 425 -7.34 7.40 0.61
C ALA A 425 -7.72 7.75 -0.84
N LYS A 426 -8.25 8.94 -1.07
CA LYS A 426 -8.36 9.48 -2.42
C LYS A 426 -6.97 9.89 -2.90
N ASP A 427 -6.65 9.62 -4.16
CA ASP A 427 -5.50 10.23 -4.83
C ASP A 427 -5.83 11.71 -5.07
N GLU A 428 -4.98 12.62 -4.55
CA GLU A 428 -4.92 14.11 -4.63
C GLU A 428 -6.23 14.95 -4.79
N GLU A 429 -6.32 16.04 -4.03
CA GLU A 429 -7.59 16.65 -3.58
C GLU A 429 -8.55 17.18 -4.66
N SER A 430 -9.85 16.94 -4.41
CA SER A 430 -10.89 17.95 -4.66
C SER A 430 -11.84 18.01 -3.45
N SER A 431 -11.28 18.06 -2.24
CA SER A 431 -12.00 18.39 -1.01
C SER A 431 -11.84 19.87 -0.67
N GLU A 432 -12.20 20.73 -1.63
CA GLU A 432 -12.79 21.99 -1.22
C GLU A 432 -14.02 21.64 -0.38
N LEU A 433 -14.06 22.19 0.83
CA LEU A 433 -15.26 22.17 1.64
C LEU A 433 -16.27 23.07 0.95
N ALA A 434 -17.04 22.50 0.02
CA ALA A 434 -18.18 23.18 -0.58
C ALA A 434 -19.06 23.68 0.57
N ASN A 435 -19.24 24.99 0.66
CA ASN A 435 -20.10 25.58 1.67
C ASN A 435 -21.52 25.01 1.53
N PRO A 436 -22.28 24.88 2.64
CA PRO A 436 -23.68 24.46 2.56
C PRO A 436 -24.44 25.33 1.58
N LEU A 437 -25.18 24.71 0.65
CA LEU A 437 -26.04 25.47 -0.24
C LEU A 437 -27.15 26.14 0.58
N PRO A 438 -27.49 27.41 0.31
CA PRO A 438 -28.61 28.07 0.98
C PRO A 438 -29.92 27.35 0.65
N SER A 439 -30.97 27.65 1.43
CA SER A 439 -32.30 27.07 1.19
C SER A 439 -32.90 27.64 -0.09
N LEU A 440 -32.77 26.89 -1.19
CA LEU A 440 -33.24 27.28 -2.52
C LEU A 440 -34.53 26.56 -2.94
N SER A 441 -35.36 27.29 -3.69
CA SER A 441 -36.64 26.84 -4.26
C SER A 441 -36.64 26.99 -5.79
N GLU A 442 -37.40 26.16 -6.48
CA GLU A 442 -37.58 26.27 -7.94
C GLU A 442 -38.31 27.57 -8.31
N GLY A 443 -37.90 28.22 -9.40
CA GLY A 443 -38.38 29.54 -9.80
C GLY A 443 -37.78 30.72 -9.01
N GLN A 444 -36.91 30.47 -8.02
CA GLN A 444 -36.26 31.55 -7.26
C GLN A 444 -35.28 32.33 -8.14
N ALA A 445 -35.46 33.65 -8.18
CA ALA A 445 -34.52 34.58 -8.81
C ALA A 445 -33.24 34.71 -7.97
N LEU A 446 -32.10 34.82 -8.64
CA LEU A 446 -30.77 34.96 -8.05
C LEU A 446 -30.05 36.17 -8.65
N THR A 447 -29.30 36.87 -7.81
CA THR A 447 -28.44 37.98 -8.24
C THR A 447 -27.05 37.46 -8.55
N LEU A 448 -26.53 37.77 -9.73
CA LEU A 448 -25.14 37.50 -10.08
C LEU A 448 -24.21 38.49 -9.37
N GLU A 449 -23.33 38.00 -8.50
CA GLU A 449 -22.28 38.82 -7.89
C GLU A 449 -21.04 38.89 -8.79
N LYS A 450 -20.63 37.74 -9.35
CA LYS A 450 -19.41 37.63 -10.16
C LYS A 450 -19.41 36.38 -11.05
N LEU A 451 -18.91 36.52 -12.27
CA LEU A 451 -18.47 35.39 -13.10
C LEU A 451 -16.95 35.20 -12.92
N ILE A 452 -16.54 33.97 -12.72
CA ILE A 452 -15.16 33.57 -12.45
C ILE A 452 -14.74 32.60 -13.56
N PRO A 453 -14.16 33.11 -14.67
CA PRO A 453 -13.56 32.28 -15.68
C PRO A 453 -12.16 31.83 -15.22
N GLU A 454 -11.89 30.53 -15.28
CA GLU A 454 -10.59 29.94 -14.97
C GLU A 454 -10.06 29.20 -16.20
N GLN A 455 -8.95 29.69 -16.75
CA GLN A 455 -8.20 28.98 -17.79
C GLN A 455 -7.53 27.76 -17.17
N GLN A 456 -7.69 26.62 -17.82
CA GLN A 456 -7.13 25.34 -17.42
C GLN A 456 -6.48 24.67 -18.63
N PHE A 457 -5.57 23.74 -18.33
CA PHE A 457 -4.82 22.99 -19.33
C PHE A 457 -4.86 21.52 -18.99
N THR A 458 -5.29 20.67 -19.94
CA THR A 458 -5.32 19.22 -19.74
C THR A 458 -3.92 18.74 -19.36
N GLN A 459 -3.82 17.89 -18.35
CA GLN A 459 -2.54 17.35 -17.87
C GLN A 459 -2.25 15.97 -18.49
N PRO A 460 -0.98 15.63 -18.75
CA PRO A 460 -0.61 14.30 -19.22
C PRO A 460 -0.95 13.22 -18.17
N PRO A 461 -1.10 11.95 -18.58
CA PRO A 461 -1.39 10.86 -17.65
C PRO A 461 -0.30 10.75 -16.57
N ALA A 462 -0.72 10.61 -15.31
CA ALA A 462 0.23 10.56 -14.20
C ALA A 462 1.21 9.37 -14.34
N ARG A 463 2.51 9.63 -14.10
CA ARG A 463 3.54 8.59 -13.99
C ARG A 463 3.12 7.55 -12.94
N PHE A 464 3.51 6.31 -13.18
CA PHE A 464 3.25 5.25 -12.22
C PHE A 464 3.95 5.53 -10.88
N THR A 465 3.26 5.18 -9.80
CA THR A 465 3.86 4.94 -8.48
C THR A 465 3.96 3.43 -8.31
N GLU A 466 4.65 2.94 -7.27
CA GLU A 466 4.65 1.51 -6.94
C GLU A 466 3.21 0.97 -6.79
N ALA A 467 2.30 1.75 -6.18
CA ALA A 467 0.90 1.38 -6.01
C ALA A 467 0.13 1.30 -7.34
N THR A 468 0.22 2.35 -8.16
CA THR A 468 -0.54 2.41 -9.43
C THR A 468 0.03 1.48 -10.50
N LEU A 469 1.31 1.11 -10.43
CA LEU A 469 1.87 0.03 -11.24
C LEU A 469 1.31 -1.33 -10.83
N ILE A 470 1.25 -1.65 -9.53
CA ILE A 470 0.62 -2.89 -9.05
C ILE A 470 -0.85 -2.97 -9.49
N ARG A 471 -1.59 -1.86 -9.37
CA ARG A 471 -2.99 -1.79 -9.82
C ARG A 471 -3.10 -2.09 -11.32
N ALA A 472 -2.27 -1.46 -12.14
CA ALA A 472 -2.28 -1.67 -13.59
C ALA A 472 -1.80 -3.07 -14.01
N MET A 473 -0.89 -3.68 -13.24
CA MET A 473 -0.48 -5.08 -13.44
C MET A 473 -1.65 -6.02 -13.15
N GLU A 474 -2.29 -5.87 -11.99
CA GLU A 474 -3.48 -6.64 -11.57
C GLU A 474 -4.67 -6.46 -12.54
N GLU A 475 -4.97 -5.23 -12.95
CA GLU A 475 -6.05 -4.91 -13.91
C GLU A 475 -5.84 -5.58 -15.28
N LYS A 476 -4.59 -5.94 -15.63
CA LYS A 476 -4.21 -6.61 -16.88
C LYS A 476 -3.82 -8.09 -16.69
N GLY A 477 -4.02 -8.67 -15.51
CA GLY A 477 -3.67 -10.07 -15.21
C GLY A 477 -2.17 -10.39 -15.14
N ILE A 478 -1.31 -9.36 -15.16
CA ILE A 478 0.15 -9.49 -15.19
C ILE A 478 0.68 -9.77 -13.78
N GLY A 479 1.18 -10.98 -13.58
CA GLY A 479 1.69 -11.43 -12.29
C GLY A 479 0.61 -11.86 -11.31
N ARG A 480 1.01 -12.16 -10.08
CA ARG A 480 0.21 -12.80 -9.03
C ARG A 480 0.61 -12.24 -7.66
N PRO A 481 -0.15 -12.50 -6.56
CA PRO A 481 0.19 -12.05 -5.20
C PRO A 481 1.66 -12.22 -4.77
N SER A 482 2.29 -13.32 -5.20
CA SER A 482 3.70 -13.62 -4.92
C SER A 482 4.70 -12.78 -5.73
N THR A 483 4.34 -12.24 -6.90
CA THR A 483 5.30 -11.63 -7.85
C THR A 483 5.24 -10.12 -7.99
N TYR A 484 4.19 -9.42 -7.52
CA TYR A 484 4.10 -7.96 -7.58
C TYR A 484 5.30 -7.23 -6.93
N ALA A 485 5.57 -7.51 -5.66
CA ALA A 485 6.65 -6.84 -4.91
C ALA A 485 8.07 -7.26 -5.36
N PRO A 486 8.35 -8.54 -5.70
CA PRO A 486 9.58 -8.93 -6.37
C PRO A 486 9.80 -8.21 -7.71
N THR A 487 8.80 -8.16 -8.59
CA THR A 487 8.93 -7.55 -9.93
C THR A 487 9.38 -6.09 -9.83
N ILE A 488 8.70 -5.29 -9.02
CA ILE A 488 9.06 -3.87 -8.78
C ILE A 488 10.47 -3.75 -8.18
N SER A 489 10.84 -4.65 -7.27
CA SER A 489 12.19 -4.68 -6.70
C SER A 489 13.25 -4.97 -7.77
N THR A 490 12.96 -5.86 -8.72
CA THR A 490 13.90 -6.31 -9.76
C THR A 490 14.11 -5.26 -10.84
N ILE A 491 13.04 -4.66 -11.38
CA ILE A 491 13.18 -3.59 -12.41
C ILE A 491 13.88 -2.35 -11.84
N THR A 492 13.74 -2.11 -10.53
CA THR A 492 14.44 -1.01 -9.83
C THR A 492 15.91 -1.37 -9.55
N SER A 493 16.22 -2.61 -9.18
CA SER A 493 17.60 -3.02 -8.85
C SER A 493 18.52 -3.12 -10.07
N HIS A 494 17.96 -3.41 -11.25
CA HIS A 494 18.68 -3.45 -12.53
C HIS A 494 18.78 -2.08 -13.23
N ASP A 495 18.35 -0.99 -12.58
CA ASP A 495 18.27 0.37 -13.14
C ASP A 495 17.43 0.48 -14.43
N TYR A 496 16.46 -0.41 -14.69
CA TYR A 496 15.52 -0.21 -15.80
C TYR A 496 14.54 0.93 -15.49
N VAL A 497 14.13 0.99 -14.22
CA VAL A 497 13.24 2.02 -13.69
C VAL A 497 13.90 2.64 -12.46
N ILE A 498 13.82 3.96 -12.33
CA ILE A 498 14.26 4.70 -11.14
C ILE A 498 13.08 5.37 -10.44
N LYS A 499 13.21 5.55 -9.13
CA LYS A 499 12.20 6.21 -8.31
C LYS A 499 12.55 7.68 -8.07
N GLU A 500 11.73 8.58 -8.59
CA GLU A 500 11.83 10.01 -8.39
C GLU A 500 10.67 10.49 -7.51
N GLY A 501 10.98 10.80 -6.24
CA GLY A 501 9.96 11.07 -5.22
C GLY A 501 9.06 9.85 -4.96
N LYS A 502 7.78 9.94 -5.35
CA LYS A 502 6.82 8.82 -5.31
C LYS A 502 6.68 8.09 -6.65
N TYR A 503 7.15 8.68 -7.74
CA TYR A 503 6.95 8.22 -9.11
C TYR A 503 8.07 7.32 -9.61
N LEU A 504 7.75 6.49 -10.58
CA LEU A 504 8.63 5.62 -11.33
C LEU A 504 8.85 6.25 -12.71
N LYS A 505 10.12 6.38 -13.13
CA LYS A 505 10.53 6.82 -14.46
C LYS A 505 11.39 5.74 -15.13
N PRO A 506 11.25 5.51 -16.44
CA PRO A 506 12.18 4.64 -17.15
C PRO A 506 13.55 5.32 -17.25
N THR A 507 14.62 4.53 -17.25
CA THR A 507 15.96 5.02 -17.60
C THR A 507 16.22 4.86 -19.10
N PRO A 508 17.26 5.47 -19.68
CA PRO A 508 17.68 5.17 -21.04
C PRO A 508 18.02 3.68 -21.24
N LEU A 509 18.53 3.00 -20.19
CA LEU A 509 18.75 1.57 -20.22
C LEU A 509 17.42 0.81 -20.31
N GLY A 510 16.43 1.17 -19.49
CA GLY A 510 15.08 0.61 -19.54
C GLY A 510 14.45 0.79 -20.92
N ARG A 511 14.53 1.99 -21.51
CA ARG A 511 14.05 2.27 -22.87
C ARG A 511 14.74 1.42 -23.93
N VAL A 512 16.08 1.33 -23.93
CA VAL A 512 16.84 0.55 -24.93
C VAL A 512 16.55 -0.96 -24.80
N VAL A 513 16.45 -1.48 -23.57
CA VAL A 513 16.05 -2.88 -23.35
C VAL A 513 14.60 -3.11 -23.81
N THR A 514 13.65 -2.24 -23.45
CA THR A 514 12.26 -2.34 -23.90
C THR A 514 12.14 -2.24 -25.42
N GLY A 515 12.94 -1.39 -26.08
CA GLY A 515 13.00 -1.30 -27.54
C GLY A 515 13.43 -2.62 -28.19
N LEU A 516 14.59 -3.15 -27.80
CA LEU A 516 15.08 -4.45 -28.28
C LEU A 516 14.05 -5.57 -28.07
N MET A 517 13.40 -5.60 -26.89
CA MET A 517 12.38 -6.61 -26.61
C MET A 517 11.10 -6.41 -27.44
N LYS A 518 10.64 -5.16 -27.68
CA LYS A 518 9.49 -4.86 -28.56
C LYS A 518 9.77 -5.22 -30.03
N GLU A 519 11.04 -5.19 -30.46
CA GLU A 519 11.47 -5.45 -31.83
C GLU A 519 11.69 -6.94 -32.14
N HIS A 520 12.27 -7.71 -31.20
CA HIS A 520 12.70 -9.09 -31.44
C HIS A 520 12.01 -10.17 -30.59
N PHE A 521 11.26 -9.78 -29.56
CA PHE A 521 10.63 -10.70 -28.59
C PHE A 521 9.24 -10.19 -28.22
N ALA A 522 8.45 -9.88 -29.25
CA ALA A 522 7.22 -9.11 -29.13
C ALA A 522 6.22 -9.79 -28.18
N ASP A 523 6.13 -11.11 -28.23
CA ASP A 523 5.25 -11.92 -27.38
C ASP A 523 5.74 -11.93 -25.92
N ILE A 524 7.05 -12.06 -25.69
CA ILE A 524 7.65 -12.03 -24.33
C ILE A 524 7.39 -10.70 -23.61
N VAL A 525 7.25 -9.58 -24.33
CA VAL A 525 6.82 -8.28 -23.78
C VAL A 525 5.37 -7.91 -24.06
N ASP A 526 4.57 -8.81 -24.63
CA ASP A 526 3.14 -8.58 -24.75
C ASP A 526 2.42 -8.84 -23.43
N LEU A 527 1.40 -8.01 -23.19
CA LEU A 527 0.63 -7.99 -21.97
C LEU A 527 -0.43 -9.12 -21.96
N LYS A 528 -0.97 -9.49 -23.12
CA LYS A 528 -1.91 -10.62 -23.25
C LYS A 528 -1.17 -11.94 -23.15
N PHE A 529 -0.07 -12.11 -23.88
CA PHE A 529 0.78 -13.31 -23.80
C PHE A 529 1.25 -13.56 -22.36
N THR A 530 1.72 -12.50 -21.68
CA THR A 530 2.14 -12.62 -20.28
C THR A 530 1.00 -12.99 -19.33
N ASN A 531 -0.25 -12.54 -19.58
CA ASN A 531 -1.42 -12.97 -18.81
C ASN A 531 -1.82 -14.42 -19.13
N GLN A 532 -1.93 -14.77 -20.42
CA GLN A 532 -2.27 -16.12 -20.88
C GLN A 532 -1.33 -17.16 -20.27
N MET A 533 -0.02 -16.89 -20.24
CA MET A 533 0.96 -17.78 -19.60
C MET A 533 0.75 -17.92 -18.07
N GLU A 534 0.24 -16.90 -17.37
CA GLU A 534 -0.16 -17.08 -15.96
C GLU A 534 -1.49 -17.86 -15.84
N GLU A 535 -2.43 -17.70 -16.77
CA GLU A 535 -3.68 -18.47 -16.83
C GLU A 535 -3.43 -19.96 -17.15
N GLU A 536 -2.45 -20.29 -18.00
CA GLU A 536 -1.98 -21.65 -18.29
C GLU A 536 -1.30 -22.27 -17.07
N LEU A 537 -0.45 -21.52 -16.36
CA LEU A 537 0.14 -21.96 -15.08
C LEU A 537 -0.94 -22.21 -14.01
N ASP A 538 -2.01 -21.42 -13.99
CA ASP A 538 -3.17 -21.65 -13.12
C ASP A 538 -4.05 -22.81 -13.64
N GLY A 539 -4.03 -23.09 -14.94
CA GLY A 539 -4.60 -24.28 -15.57
C GLY A 539 -3.92 -25.57 -15.11
N ILE A 540 -2.58 -25.58 -15.03
CA ILE A 540 -1.80 -26.68 -14.44
C ILE A 540 -2.19 -26.88 -12.97
N GLU A 541 -2.26 -25.81 -12.19
CA GLU A 541 -2.62 -25.85 -10.76
C GLU A 541 -4.01 -26.48 -10.53
N ASN A 542 -4.95 -26.24 -11.45
CA ASN A 542 -6.29 -26.82 -11.43
C ASN A 542 -6.41 -28.20 -12.13
N GLY A 543 -5.30 -28.81 -12.57
CA GLY A 543 -5.30 -30.10 -13.27
C GLY A 543 -5.93 -30.07 -14.67
N LYS A 544 -6.05 -28.90 -15.29
CA LYS A 544 -6.66 -28.68 -16.62
C LYS A 544 -5.64 -28.67 -17.77
N ALA A 545 -4.36 -28.53 -17.46
CA ALA A 545 -3.26 -28.51 -18.43
C ALA A 545 -2.09 -29.36 -17.89
N GLN A 546 -1.31 -29.96 -18.80
CA GLN A 546 -0.08 -30.67 -18.45
C GLN A 546 1.11 -29.72 -18.53
N TRP A 547 1.96 -29.76 -17.51
CA TRP A 547 3.03 -28.77 -17.35
C TRP A 547 4.14 -28.86 -18.41
N ARG A 548 4.39 -30.07 -18.94
CA ARG A 548 5.36 -30.29 -20.01
C ARG A 548 4.88 -29.74 -21.35
N ASP A 549 3.58 -29.85 -21.62
CA ASP A 549 2.97 -29.35 -22.87
C ASP A 549 3.03 -27.82 -22.91
N VAL A 550 2.64 -27.15 -21.81
CA VAL A 550 2.76 -25.68 -21.65
C VAL A 550 4.20 -25.19 -21.84
N LEU A 551 5.20 -25.94 -21.36
CA LEU A 551 6.61 -25.61 -21.59
C LEU A 551 7.07 -25.89 -23.03
N ALA A 552 6.56 -26.95 -23.67
CA ALA A 552 6.89 -27.30 -25.05
C ALA A 552 6.36 -26.24 -26.02
N ASP A 553 5.09 -25.86 -25.87
CA ASP A 553 4.44 -24.83 -26.68
C ASP A 553 5.16 -23.49 -26.52
N PHE A 554 5.46 -23.09 -25.28
CA PHE A 554 6.24 -21.87 -25.00
C PHE A 554 7.64 -21.90 -25.64
N TYR A 555 8.40 -22.98 -25.45
CA TYR A 555 9.78 -23.07 -25.91
C TYR A 555 9.87 -23.17 -27.44
N GLY A 556 8.89 -23.81 -28.08
CA GLY A 556 8.86 -24.01 -29.52
C GLY A 556 8.85 -22.70 -30.31
N ASP A 557 8.18 -21.66 -29.82
CA ASP A 557 8.18 -20.34 -30.46
C ASP A 557 9.28 -19.42 -29.92
N PHE A 558 9.53 -19.42 -28.61
CA PHE A 558 10.60 -18.63 -28.00
C PHE A 558 12.00 -18.97 -28.56
N SER A 559 12.28 -20.24 -28.83
CA SER A 559 13.56 -20.64 -29.44
C SER A 559 13.73 -20.11 -30.87
N LYS A 560 12.66 -19.98 -31.66
CA LYS A 560 12.68 -19.36 -33.00
C LYS A 560 12.96 -17.86 -32.90
N GLU A 561 12.22 -17.14 -32.04
CA GLU A 561 12.47 -15.70 -31.78
C GLU A 561 13.93 -15.48 -31.39
N MET A 562 14.48 -16.32 -30.52
CA MET A 562 15.87 -16.23 -30.05
C MET A 562 16.87 -16.44 -31.19
N ASP A 563 16.67 -17.45 -32.03
CA ASP A 563 17.50 -17.76 -33.20
C ASP A 563 17.47 -16.64 -34.25
N GLU A 564 16.31 -16.05 -34.48
CA GLU A 564 16.11 -14.91 -35.39
C GLU A 564 16.77 -13.63 -34.83
N ALA A 565 16.59 -13.36 -33.54
CA ALA A 565 17.20 -12.23 -32.85
C ALA A 565 18.74 -12.32 -32.81
N GLU A 566 19.31 -13.52 -32.61
CA GLU A 566 20.77 -13.72 -32.66
C GLU A 566 21.34 -13.35 -34.03
N LYS A 567 20.67 -13.79 -35.11
CA LYS A 567 21.05 -13.54 -36.51
C LYS A 567 20.86 -12.07 -36.90
N ALA A 568 19.68 -11.50 -36.64
CA ALA A 568 19.34 -10.12 -36.98
C ALA A 568 20.26 -9.11 -36.28
N MET A 569 20.67 -9.41 -35.05
CA MET A 569 21.53 -8.54 -34.25
C MET A 569 23.03 -8.87 -34.40
N ASP A 570 23.47 -9.74 -35.31
CA ASP A 570 24.89 -10.06 -35.42
C ASP A 570 25.74 -8.83 -35.81
N GLY A 571 26.92 -8.69 -35.19
CA GLY A 571 27.74 -7.47 -35.22
C GLY A 571 27.12 -6.22 -34.54
N VAL A 572 25.80 -6.19 -34.31
CA VAL A 572 25.10 -5.04 -33.72
C VAL A 572 25.37 -4.93 -32.21
N LYS A 573 25.61 -3.70 -31.76
CA LYS A 573 25.69 -3.35 -30.33
C LYS A 573 24.99 -2.03 -30.05
N LEU A 574 23.88 -2.10 -29.33
CA LEU A 574 23.09 -0.94 -28.95
C LEU A 574 23.84 -0.13 -27.89
N LYS A 575 24.05 1.16 -28.17
CA LYS A 575 24.57 2.12 -27.20
C LYS A 575 23.41 2.64 -26.36
N VAL A 576 23.50 2.47 -25.04
CA VAL A 576 22.61 3.17 -24.12
C VAL A 576 22.96 4.67 -24.17
N PRO A 577 22.02 5.58 -24.44
CA PRO A 577 22.29 7.02 -24.41
C PRO A 577 22.78 7.45 -23.03
N ASP A 578 23.88 8.20 -23.00
CA ASP A 578 24.37 8.84 -21.78
C ASP A 578 23.41 9.97 -21.37
N VAL A 579 23.02 10.02 -20.09
CA VAL A 579 22.16 11.10 -19.56
C VAL A 579 23.01 12.36 -19.38
N LEU A 580 22.70 13.43 -20.12
CA LEU A 580 23.35 14.73 -19.96
C LEU A 580 23.02 15.36 -18.60
N SER A 581 23.96 16.12 -18.06
CA SER A 581 23.78 16.97 -16.88
C SER A 581 23.91 18.45 -17.24
N ASP A 582 23.36 19.35 -16.42
CA ASP A 582 23.50 20.80 -16.60
C ASP A 582 24.92 21.31 -16.32
N GLU A 583 25.80 20.45 -15.77
CA GLU A 583 27.18 20.79 -15.47
C GLU A 583 28.12 20.51 -16.65
N TYR A 584 29.02 21.46 -16.91
CA TYR A 584 30.08 21.33 -17.90
C TYR A 584 31.36 20.74 -17.28
N CYS A 585 32.25 20.23 -18.13
CA CYS A 585 33.52 19.63 -17.75
C CYS A 585 34.59 20.70 -17.54
N ASP A 586 35.05 20.81 -16.30
CA ASP A 586 36.04 21.78 -15.83
C ASP A 586 37.39 21.74 -16.59
N VAL A 587 37.68 20.66 -17.34
CA VAL A 587 38.92 20.46 -18.12
C VAL A 587 38.77 20.75 -19.62
N CYS A 588 37.59 20.53 -20.21
CA CYS A 588 37.42 20.60 -21.68
C CYS A 588 36.13 21.27 -22.16
N GLY A 589 35.32 21.83 -21.26
CA GLY A 589 34.09 22.56 -21.59
C GLY A 589 32.93 21.71 -22.12
N ARG A 590 33.09 20.41 -22.40
CA ARG A 590 31.98 19.53 -22.84
C ARG A 590 30.95 19.34 -21.72
N GLN A 591 29.67 19.33 -22.06
CA GLN A 591 28.59 19.01 -21.13
C GLN A 591 28.81 17.60 -20.54
N MET A 592 28.73 17.46 -19.21
CA MET A 592 29.03 16.19 -18.54
C MET A 592 27.82 15.24 -18.55
N VAL A 593 28.12 13.95 -18.38
CA VAL A 593 27.14 12.87 -18.44
C VAL A 593 27.09 12.09 -17.13
N VAL A 594 25.89 11.74 -16.69
CA VAL A 594 25.64 10.95 -15.49
C VAL A 594 25.97 9.47 -15.76
N LYS A 595 26.99 8.95 -15.08
CA LYS A 595 27.39 7.53 -15.14
C LYS A 595 27.26 6.87 -13.78
N LYS A 596 26.98 5.56 -13.76
CA LYS A 596 26.88 4.75 -12.54
C LYS A 596 28.18 4.00 -12.28
N GLY A 597 28.80 4.26 -11.14
CA GLY A 597 29.99 3.59 -10.64
C GLY A 597 29.73 2.81 -9.35
N ARG A 598 30.79 2.25 -8.75
CA ARG A 598 30.72 1.47 -7.49
C ARG A 598 30.08 2.24 -6.32
N PHE A 599 30.22 3.56 -6.31
CA PHE A 599 29.74 4.43 -5.21
C PHE A 599 28.42 5.15 -5.53
N GLY A 600 27.73 4.76 -6.61
CA GLY A 600 26.51 5.40 -7.08
C GLY A 600 26.75 6.21 -8.36
N TYR A 601 25.87 7.18 -8.62
CA TYR A 601 25.94 8.05 -9.79
C TYR A 601 26.97 9.16 -9.61
N PHE A 602 27.72 9.46 -10.67
CA PHE A 602 28.73 10.51 -10.76
C PHE A 602 28.69 11.16 -12.15
N LEU A 603 29.23 12.36 -12.28
CA LEU A 603 29.40 13.02 -13.57
C LEU A 603 30.73 12.61 -14.18
N ALA A 604 30.71 12.18 -15.43
CA ALA A 604 31.89 11.89 -16.24
C ALA A 604 31.93 12.84 -17.45
N CYS A 605 33.13 13.18 -17.91
CA CYS A 605 33.26 13.80 -19.22
C CYS A 605 32.86 12.78 -20.31
N PRO A 606 32.04 13.16 -21.32
CA PRO A 606 31.77 12.29 -22.46
C PRO A 606 33.00 12.09 -23.36
N GLY A 607 34.04 12.91 -23.21
CA GLY A 607 35.27 12.85 -24.00
C GLY A 607 36.28 11.76 -23.64
N PHE A 608 35.87 10.71 -22.93
CA PHE A 608 36.76 9.58 -22.64
C PHE A 608 37.12 8.83 -23.94
N PRO A 609 38.41 8.46 -24.19
CA PRO A 609 39.54 8.51 -23.26
C PRO A 609 40.27 9.85 -23.16
N ASP A 610 40.14 10.75 -24.15
CA ASP A 610 40.89 12.02 -24.26
C ASP A 610 40.73 12.93 -23.04
N CYS A 611 39.57 12.92 -22.41
CA CYS A 611 39.30 13.59 -21.15
C CYS A 611 38.70 12.62 -20.13
N THR A 612 39.49 12.28 -19.11
CA THR A 612 39.14 11.35 -18.03
C THR A 612 38.49 12.03 -16.82
N PHE A 613 38.17 13.32 -16.91
CA PHE A 613 37.62 14.10 -15.79
C PHE A 613 36.29 13.54 -15.30
N THR A 614 36.17 13.39 -13.98
CA THR A 614 34.94 12.97 -13.30
C THR A 614 34.74 13.80 -12.04
N LYS A 615 33.49 14.11 -11.70
CA LYS A 615 33.12 14.74 -10.42
C LYS A 615 31.92 14.03 -9.78
N PRO A 616 31.86 13.93 -8.44
CA PRO A 616 30.70 13.35 -7.77
C PRO A 616 29.45 14.19 -8.04
N ILE A 617 28.28 13.55 -8.18
CA ILE A 617 27.01 14.31 -8.18
C ILE A 617 26.79 14.81 -6.75
N VAL A 618 26.88 16.13 -6.59
CA VAL A 618 26.74 16.81 -5.31
C VAL A 618 25.33 17.35 -5.20
N VAL A 619 24.48 16.70 -4.39
CA VAL A 619 23.18 17.28 -4.03
C VAL A 619 23.38 18.24 -2.87
N GLU A 620 23.34 19.54 -3.17
CA GLU A 620 23.31 20.61 -2.17
C GLU A 620 22.03 20.51 -1.33
N MET A 621 22.18 20.61 -0.02
CA MET A 621 21.08 20.62 0.94
C MET A 621 20.82 22.06 1.41
N PRO A 622 19.57 22.40 1.77
CA PRO A 622 19.26 23.72 2.30
C PRO A 622 20.02 24.02 3.60
N GLY A 623 20.41 25.28 3.78
CA GLY A 623 21.14 25.75 4.95
C GLY A 623 22.67 25.75 4.77
N LYS A 624 23.39 26.13 5.84
CA LYS A 624 24.85 26.28 5.86
C LYS A 624 25.47 25.52 7.04
N CYS A 625 26.71 25.08 6.86
CA CYS A 625 27.46 24.31 7.83
C CYS A 625 27.61 25.07 9.17
N PRO A 626 27.17 24.50 10.30
CA PRO A 626 27.19 25.18 11.59
C PRO A 626 28.60 25.36 12.18
N LYS A 627 29.64 24.73 11.60
CA LYS A 627 31.05 24.93 11.97
C LYS A 627 31.72 26.07 11.19
N CYS A 628 31.54 26.16 9.87
CA CYS A 628 32.33 27.08 9.02
C CYS A 628 31.52 27.93 8.01
N GLY A 629 30.19 27.83 7.99
CA GLY A 629 29.34 28.58 7.06
C GLY A 629 29.39 28.17 5.58
N GLY A 630 30.16 27.14 5.21
CA GLY A 630 30.11 26.55 3.86
C GLY A 630 28.81 25.80 3.58
N ARG A 631 28.57 25.40 2.33
CA ARG A 631 27.39 24.60 1.92
C ARG A 631 27.39 23.21 2.56
N ILE A 632 26.19 22.65 2.75
CA ILE A 632 26.03 21.27 3.21
C ILE A 632 25.64 20.38 2.02
N LEU A 633 26.35 19.28 1.86
CA LEU A 633 26.22 18.35 0.75
C LEU A 633 25.70 17.00 1.24
N LYS A 634 24.72 16.43 0.54
CA LYS A 634 24.28 15.05 0.74
C LYS A 634 25.32 14.09 0.15
N ARG A 635 25.75 13.10 0.93
CA ARG A 635 26.71 12.06 0.54
C ARG A 635 26.21 10.68 0.95
N THR A 636 26.80 9.63 0.37
CA THR A 636 26.46 8.23 0.68
C THR A 636 27.70 7.51 1.21
N SER A 637 27.55 6.80 2.32
CA SER A 637 28.63 6.05 2.97
C SER A 637 28.97 4.75 2.21
N LYS A 638 30.13 4.15 2.52
CA LYS A 638 30.52 2.83 1.97
C LYS A 638 29.51 1.70 2.25
N LYS A 639 28.61 1.86 3.23
CA LYS A 639 27.54 0.93 3.59
C LYS A 639 26.15 1.33 3.02
N GLY A 640 26.07 2.36 2.16
CA GLY A 640 24.83 2.80 1.53
C GLY A 640 23.98 3.80 2.33
N TYR A 641 24.29 4.06 3.60
CA TYR A 641 23.59 5.07 4.40
C TYR A 641 23.92 6.49 3.91
N VAL A 642 22.89 7.33 3.79
CA VAL A 642 23.00 8.76 3.45
C VAL A 642 23.44 9.54 4.68
N PHE A 643 24.39 10.46 4.51
CA PHE A 643 24.81 11.44 5.51
C PHE A 643 24.96 12.83 4.85
N TYR A 644 25.14 13.85 5.68
CA TYR A 644 25.29 15.24 5.25
C TYR A 644 26.62 15.78 5.76
N ALA A 645 27.41 16.41 4.89
CA ALA A 645 28.75 16.89 5.22
C ALA A 645 29.00 18.29 4.66
N CYS A 646 29.93 19.03 5.26
CA CYS A 646 30.37 20.31 4.69
C CYS A 646 31.03 20.12 3.32
N GLU A 647 30.85 21.09 2.41
CA GLU A 647 31.56 21.13 1.12
C GLU A 647 33.08 21.09 1.28
N ARG A 648 33.62 21.74 2.32
CA ARG A 648 35.05 21.79 2.67
C ARG A 648 35.59 20.47 3.24
N GLY A 649 34.81 19.39 3.22
CA GLY A 649 35.27 18.04 3.54
C GLY A 649 36.00 17.91 4.89
N THR A 650 37.22 17.37 4.83
CA THR A 650 38.12 17.16 5.98
C THR A 650 38.48 18.45 6.70
N ASP A 651 38.66 19.55 5.97
CA ASP A 651 39.19 20.82 6.50
C ASP A 651 38.18 21.48 7.46
N CYS A 652 36.90 21.16 7.30
CA CYS A 652 35.85 21.51 8.26
C CYS A 652 35.50 20.38 9.24
N GLY A 653 35.62 19.11 8.81
CA GLY A 653 35.27 17.94 9.63
C GLY A 653 33.84 17.96 10.18
N PHE A 654 32.89 18.57 9.46
CA PHE A 654 31.47 18.54 9.82
C PHE A 654 30.74 17.46 9.03
N ILE A 655 30.20 16.48 9.75
CA ILE A 655 29.37 15.38 9.26
C ILE A 655 28.18 15.25 10.22
N THR A 656 26.99 14.97 9.68
CA THR A 656 25.79 14.61 10.46
C THR A 656 24.92 13.62 9.70
N TRP A 657 24.12 12.84 10.44
CA TRP A 657 23.06 11.99 9.90
C TRP A 657 21.70 12.72 9.84
N ASP A 658 21.57 13.84 10.56
CA ASP A 658 20.36 14.66 10.58
C ASP A 658 20.24 15.51 9.31
N VAL A 659 19.03 15.58 8.76
CA VAL A 659 18.71 16.30 7.52
C VAL A 659 18.72 17.82 7.78
N PRO A 660 19.53 18.61 7.06
CA PRO A 660 19.44 20.07 7.09
C PRO A 660 18.05 20.57 6.68
N THR A 661 17.57 21.65 7.31
CA THR A 661 16.33 22.34 6.90
C THR A 661 16.61 23.70 6.28
N LYS A 662 15.58 24.33 5.72
CA LYS A 662 15.66 25.73 5.21
C LYS A 662 15.71 26.76 6.34
N ASP A 663 15.47 26.33 7.58
CA ASP A 663 15.28 27.20 8.74
C ASP A 663 16.60 27.43 9.47
N PHE A 664 16.76 28.63 10.03
CA PHE A 664 17.89 29.00 10.87
C PHE A 664 17.44 29.18 12.31
N CYS A 665 18.33 28.86 13.25
CA CYS A 665 18.04 28.94 14.68
C CYS A 665 17.90 30.41 15.11
N PRO A 666 16.75 30.84 15.67
CA PRO A 666 16.55 32.25 16.05
C PRO A 666 17.53 32.74 17.13
N ALA A 667 18.14 31.83 17.90
CA ALA A 667 19.08 32.17 18.98
C ALA A 667 20.56 32.20 18.56
N CYS A 668 20.94 31.66 17.39
CA CYS A 668 22.35 31.66 16.96
C CYS A 668 22.60 31.75 15.45
N GLY A 669 21.56 31.94 14.64
CA GLY A 669 21.65 32.08 13.17
C GLY A 669 22.13 30.85 12.40
N LYS A 670 22.53 29.76 13.08
CA LYS A 670 23.00 28.52 12.43
C LYS A 670 21.83 27.65 11.95
N THR A 671 22.05 26.89 10.89
CA THR A 671 21.02 26.01 10.29
C THR A 671 20.44 25.01 11.29
N MET A 672 19.14 24.80 11.18
CA MET A 672 18.39 23.81 11.95
C MET A 672 18.38 22.47 11.23
N PHE A 673 18.26 21.39 11.99
CA PHE A 673 18.32 20.01 11.49
C PHE A 673 17.10 19.23 11.97
N LYS A 674 16.74 18.17 11.25
CA LYS A 674 15.69 17.22 11.63
C LYS A 674 16.18 15.79 11.43
N HIS A 675 15.72 14.87 12.26
CA HIS A 675 16.19 13.49 12.17
C HIS A 675 15.81 12.80 10.84
N SER A 676 16.63 11.86 10.38
CA SER A 676 16.41 11.13 9.12
C SER A 676 15.26 10.12 9.25
N GLY A 677 14.03 10.55 8.97
CA GLY A 677 12.84 9.67 9.06
C GLY A 677 11.53 10.37 8.66
N ARG A 678 10.41 9.64 8.74
CA ARG A 678 9.07 10.18 8.46
C ARG A 678 8.31 10.53 9.73
N GLY A 679 8.10 11.83 9.94
CA GLY A 679 7.21 12.42 10.94
C GLY A 679 7.43 13.93 11.03
N PRO A 680 6.44 14.72 11.51
CA PRO A 680 6.64 16.14 11.79
C PRO A 680 7.45 16.32 13.09
N LEU A 681 8.74 15.99 13.00
CA LEU A 681 9.70 16.29 14.06
C LEU A 681 10.08 17.77 13.96
N LYS A 682 9.95 18.50 15.08
CA LYS A 682 10.44 19.89 15.16
C LYS A 682 11.92 19.91 14.83
N SER A 683 12.32 20.87 14.01
CA SER A 683 13.71 21.13 13.73
C SER A 683 14.43 21.57 15.02
N PHE A 684 15.70 21.17 15.16
CA PHE A 684 16.52 21.42 16.33
C PHE A 684 17.88 22.01 15.97
N CYS A 685 18.51 22.72 16.92
CA CYS A 685 19.85 23.25 16.75
C CYS A 685 20.88 22.23 17.25
N ILE A 686 21.93 22.01 16.45
CA ILE A 686 23.05 21.12 16.79
C ILE A 686 24.33 21.89 17.18
N ASN A 687 24.25 23.21 17.35
CA ASN A 687 25.36 24.03 17.82
C ASN A 687 25.46 23.95 19.34
N GLU A 688 26.48 23.27 19.87
CA GLU A 688 26.71 23.08 21.32
C GLU A 688 26.73 24.40 22.13
N GLN A 689 27.17 25.49 21.50
CA GLN A 689 27.22 26.83 22.08
C GLN A 689 25.85 27.57 22.08
N CYS A 690 24.77 26.96 21.61
CA CYS A 690 23.45 27.59 21.49
C CYS A 690 22.54 27.23 22.67
N PRO A 691 21.77 28.18 23.25
CA PRO A 691 20.73 27.87 24.23
C PRO A 691 19.69 26.86 23.74
N ASN A 692 19.44 26.81 22.43
CA ASN A 692 18.51 25.85 21.79
C ASN A 692 19.20 24.52 21.37
N PHE A 693 20.41 24.23 21.87
CA PHE A 693 21.14 23.01 21.53
C PHE A 693 20.38 21.75 21.97
N VAL A 694 20.33 20.75 21.10
CA VAL A 694 19.85 19.41 21.43
C VAL A 694 21.01 18.40 21.33
N PRO A 695 21.47 17.84 22.46
CA PRO A 695 22.42 16.72 22.53
C PRO A 695 21.95 15.47 21.76
N GLU A 696 22.87 14.64 21.26
CA GLU A 696 22.54 13.51 20.37
C GLU A 696 21.63 12.45 21.00
N ASP A 697 21.83 12.13 22.28
CA ASP A 697 20.93 11.28 23.06
C ASP A 697 19.49 11.83 23.09
N LYS A 698 19.35 13.17 23.08
CA LYS A 698 18.07 13.90 23.11
C LYS A 698 17.52 14.24 21.73
N ARG A 699 18.24 13.97 20.64
CA ARG A 699 17.73 14.06 19.24
C ARG A 699 16.79 12.89 18.91
N THR A 700 16.73 11.88 19.77
CA THR A 700 15.78 10.76 19.66
C THR A 700 14.40 11.11 20.23
N PHE A 701 13.36 10.38 19.80
CA PHE A 701 12.00 10.56 20.31
C PHE A 701 11.87 10.07 21.76
N LYS A 702 12.17 10.94 22.73
CA LYS A 702 11.79 10.69 24.12
C LYS A 702 10.28 10.85 24.26
N LYS A 703 9.56 9.72 24.21
CA LYS A 703 8.11 9.64 24.43
C LYS A 703 7.82 10.12 25.85
N LYS A 704 7.33 11.37 26.02
CA LYS A 704 7.07 11.96 27.34
C LYS A 704 6.38 10.96 28.27
N THR A 705 6.90 10.79 29.48
CA THR A 705 6.27 9.94 30.51
C THR A 705 4.85 10.47 30.82
N PRO A 706 3.94 9.65 31.38
CA PRO A 706 2.64 10.13 31.82
C PRO A 706 2.75 11.33 32.78
N GLU A 707 3.77 11.34 33.64
CA GLU A 707 4.08 12.44 34.58
C GLU A 707 4.61 13.68 33.86
N GLU A 708 5.55 13.56 32.92
CA GLU A 708 6.04 14.68 32.08
C GLU A 708 4.93 15.29 31.19
N LYS A 709 3.89 14.50 30.87
CA LYS A 709 2.67 14.98 30.19
C LYS A 709 1.73 15.68 31.18
N ALA A 710 1.52 15.11 32.37
CA ALA A 710 0.69 15.71 33.41
C ALA A 710 1.26 17.05 33.89
N GLN A 711 2.57 17.11 34.16
CA GLN A 711 3.28 18.37 34.46
C GLN A 711 3.17 19.37 33.32
N ALA A 712 3.42 18.99 32.06
CA ALA A 712 3.32 19.93 30.94
C ALA A 712 1.87 20.37 30.65
N ALA A 713 0.86 19.60 31.04
CA ALA A 713 -0.54 19.99 31.00
C ALA A 713 -0.87 20.96 32.15
N ALA A 714 -0.41 20.67 33.37
CA ALA A 714 -0.56 21.54 34.54
C ALA A 714 0.16 22.89 34.35
N GLU A 715 1.36 22.90 33.79
CA GLU A 715 2.14 24.11 33.50
C GLU A 715 1.49 24.95 32.39
N LYS A 716 0.86 24.30 31.39
CA LYS A 716 0.01 24.99 30.41
C LYS A 716 -1.26 25.56 31.03
N ALA A 717 -1.91 24.82 31.93
CA ALA A 717 -3.11 25.27 32.63
C ALA A 717 -2.79 26.46 33.56
N ALA A 718 -1.66 26.41 34.28
CA ALA A 718 -1.14 27.51 35.07
C ALA A 718 -0.87 28.76 34.22
N LYS A 719 -0.12 28.64 33.11
CA LYS A 719 0.14 29.77 32.20
C LYS A 719 -1.11 30.30 31.49
N ALA A 720 -2.15 29.47 31.32
CA ALA A 720 -3.44 29.91 30.82
C ALA A 720 -4.25 30.65 31.88
N ALA A 721 -4.25 30.18 33.14
CA ALA A 721 -4.88 30.85 34.27
C ALA A 721 -4.19 32.18 34.62
N GLU A 722 -2.87 32.24 34.55
CA GLU A 722 -2.06 33.45 34.76
C GLU A 722 -2.33 34.50 33.67
N LYS A 723 -2.49 34.07 32.41
CA LYS A 723 -2.98 34.95 31.32
C LYS A 723 -4.44 35.40 31.48
N ALA A 724 -5.31 34.57 32.03
CA ALA A 724 -6.70 34.94 32.29
C ALA A 724 -6.78 35.98 33.43
N ALA A 725 -6.06 35.75 34.53
CA ALA A 725 -5.98 36.69 35.65
C ALA A 725 -5.36 38.05 35.27
N ALA A 726 -4.39 38.06 34.34
CA ALA A 726 -3.84 39.29 33.78
C ALA A 726 -4.83 40.07 32.88
N ALA A 727 -5.81 39.39 32.28
CA ALA A 727 -6.82 40.02 31.42
C ALA A 727 -7.99 40.63 32.21
N GLU A 728 -8.25 40.16 33.43
CA GLU A 728 -9.31 40.70 34.31
C GLU A 728 -8.87 41.94 35.13
N GLY A 729 -7.60 42.36 35.02
CA GLY A 729 -7.00 43.43 35.83
C GLY A 729 -7.07 44.86 35.26
N GLU A 730 -7.53 45.07 34.02
CA GLU A 730 -7.37 46.36 33.31
C GLU A 730 -8.66 47.18 33.04
N GLU A 731 -9.86 46.69 33.42
CA GLU A 731 -11.11 47.47 33.27
C GLU A 731 -11.66 48.05 34.59
N GLU A 732 -11.01 49.10 35.12
CA GLU A 732 -11.67 49.97 36.11
C GLU A 732 -11.36 51.47 35.93
N LYS A 733 -12.21 52.19 35.14
CA LYS A 733 -12.45 53.64 35.24
C LYS A 733 -13.66 54.14 34.40
N LYS A 734 -14.85 54.14 35.04
CA LYS A 734 -15.95 55.17 35.10
C LYS A 734 -16.26 56.13 33.90
N PRO A 735 -17.49 56.73 33.81
CA PRO A 735 -18.81 56.32 34.34
C PRO A 735 -20.09 56.70 33.52
N ALA A 736 -21.24 56.09 33.89
CA ALA A 736 -22.64 56.60 33.81
C ALA A 736 -23.35 56.65 32.42
N LYS A 737 -24.68 56.46 32.29
CA LYS A 737 -25.78 56.82 33.23
C LYS A 737 -27.14 56.12 32.89
N LYS A 738 -27.87 55.60 33.91
CA LYS A 738 -29.37 55.37 33.98
C LYS A 738 -30.02 54.39 32.96
N THR A 739 -31.07 53.58 33.21
CA THR A 739 -31.89 53.10 34.37
C THR A 739 -32.79 51.94 33.86
N ALA A 740 -33.56 51.11 34.59
CA ALA A 740 -33.90 50.91 36.01
C ALA A 740 -34.48 49.47 36.24
N ALA A 741 -34.86 49.15 37.49
CA ALA A 741 -35.72 48.04 37.98
C ALA A 741 -35.25 46.58 37.76
N LYS A 742 -34.81 45.84 38.79
CA LYS A 742 -35.58 45.18 39.89
C LYS A 742 -36.61 44.15 39.38
N LYS A 743 -36.74 42.95 39.97
CA LYS A 743 -36.43 42.54 41.37
C LYS A 743 -36.39 41.00 41.53
N THR A 744 -35.45 40.47 42.34
CA THR A 744 -35.59 39.34 43.32
C THR A 744 -36.17 37.96 42.89
N ALA A 745 -35.74 36.81 43.45
CA ALA A 745 -34.70 36.48 44.42
C ALA A 745 -34.42 34.96 44.47
N ALA A 746 -33.17 34.60 44.81
CA ALA A 746 -32.71 33.69 45.90
C ALA A 746 -33.43 32.35 46.20
N ALA A 747 -32.76 31.30 46.71
CA ALA A 747 -31.33 30.93 46.79
C ALA A 747 -31.20 29.52 47.44
N LYS A 748 -29.94 29.01 47.52
CA LYS A 748 -29.42 28.02 48.49
C LYS A 748 -29.82 26.54 48.27
N THR A 749 -28.87 25.68 47.87
CA THR A 749 -27.95 24.83 48.69
C THR A 749 -28.67 23.69 49.45
N THR A 750 -28.14 22.46 49.64
CA THR A 750 -26.75 22.09 49.99
C THR A 750 -26.49 20.56 49.81
N ALA A 751 -25.21 20.15 49.74
CA ALA A 751 -24.59 18.87 50.17
C ALA A 751 -25.42 17.55 50.27
N LYS A 752 -25.11 16.46 49.56
CA LYS A 752 -23.90 15.56 49.62
C LYS A 752 -23.85 14.62 50.85
N LYS A 753 -24.10 13.30 50.66
CA LYS A 753 -23.22 12.17 51.11
C LYS A 753 -23.71 10.74 50.74
N THR A 754 -22.75 9.88 50.35
CA THR A 754 -22.57 8.40 50.58
C THR A 754 -23.79 7.45 50.59
N ALA A 755 -23.88 6.39 49.77
CA ALA A 755 -23.16 5.09 49.84
C ALA A 755 -23.54 4.23 51.08
N ALA A 756 -23.79 2.90 51.03
CA ALA A 756 -23.75 1.88 49.97
C ALA A 756 -24.54 0.61 50.40
N LYS A 757 -24.84 -0.34 49.46
CA LYS A 757 -25.10 -1.81 49.63
C LYS A 757 -26.19 -2.25 50.67
N THR A 758 -26.96 -3.34 50.54
CA THR A 758 -26.73 -4.66 49.92
C THR A 758 -28.04 -5.47 49.73
N THR A 759 -28.12 -6.29 48.67
CA THR A 759 -28.82 -7.61 48.53
C THR A 759 -30.14 -7.99 49.23
N ALA A 760 -31.12 -8.50 48.43
CA ALA A 760 -31.81 -9.82 48.51
C ALA A 760 -33.27 -9.70 48.00
N LYS A 761 -33.77 -10.36 46.93
CA LYS A 761 -33.85 -11.79 46.53
C LYS A 761 -35.15 -12.49 47.00
N LYS A 762 -36.12 -12.71 46.09
CA LYS A 762 -37.19 -13.77 46.01
C LYS A 762 -38.35 -13.29 45.10
N THR A 763 -39.18 -14.07 44.39
CA THR A 763 -39.16 -15.47 43.86
C THR A 763 -40.31 -15.65 42.83
N THR A 764 -40.42 -16.86 42.24
CA THR A 764 -41.51 -17.48 41.43
C THR A 764 -41.47 -17.21 39.90
N ALA A 765 -41.51 -18.18 38.97
CA ALA A 765 -42.17 -19.51 38.82
C ALA A 765 -43.66 -19.43 38.41
N LYS A 766 -44.26 -20.27 37.52
CA LYS A 766 -43.83 -21.27 36.50
C LYS A 766 -45.11 -21.88 35.85
N LYS A 767 -45.21 -22.08 34.52
CA LYS A 767 -46.07 -23.03 33.72
C LYS A 767 -46.04 -22.58 32.23
N ALA A 768 -45.89 -23.42 31.19
CA ALA A 768 -46.67 -24.60 30.72
C ALA A 768 -48.08 -24.20 30.23
N THR A 769 -48.65 -24.70 29.10
CA THR A 769 -48.42 -25.96 28.36
C THR A 769 -49.08 -25.95 26.95
N ALA A 770 -48.93 -27.05 26.20
CA ALA A 770 -49.84 -27.60 25.17
C ALA A 770 -49.71 -27.14 23.70
N ALA A 771 -50.25 -27.97 22.79
CA ALA A 771 -49.87 -28.05 21.38
C ALA A 771 -50.98 -28.65 20.47
N LYS A 772 -50.69 -28.67 19.16
CA LYS A 772 -51.01 -29.73 18.15
C LYS A 772 -52.07 -29.41 17.06
N LYS A 773 -51.86 -30.08 15.91
CA LYS A 773 -52.64 -30.20 14.65
C LYS A 773 -52.34 -29.12 13.58
N THR A 774 -51.67 -29.40 12.45
CA THR A 774 -51.84 -30.38 11.32
C THR A 774 -52.87 -29.97 10.25
N SER A 775 -52.41 -29.70 9.02
CA SER A 775 -52.95 -30.29 7.78
C SER A 775 -51.97 -30.09 6.60
N THR A 776 -52.17 -30.82 5.50
CA THR A 776 -51.23 -31.01 4.37
C THR A 776 -51.91 -30.93 3.01
N LYS A 777 -51.19 -30.44 1.98
CA LYS A 777 -51.18 -30.87 0.54
C LYS A 777 -50.17 -30.00 -0.24
N LYS A 778 -49.29 -30.56 -1.09
CA LYS A 778 -49.41 -30.80 -2.57
C LYS A 778 -49.83 -29.53 -3.35
N SER A 779 -49.23 -29.14 -4.48
CA SER A 779 -48.39 -29.82 -5.50
C SER A 779 -47.50 -28.75 -6.20
N ALA A 780 -46.24 -28.99 -6.56
CA ALA A 780 -45.71 -29.68 -7.76
C ALA A 780 -45.74 -28.88 -9.09
N ASP A 781 -44.55 -28.84 -9.72
CA ASP A 781 -44.23 -28.76 -11.15
C ASP A 781 -43.93 -27.43 -11.91
N THR A 782 -42.92 -27.61 -12.79
CA THR A 782 -42.51 -26.89 -14.02
C THR A 782 -41.84 -25.50 -13.98
N GLU A 783 -40.54 -25.52 -14.31
CA GLU A 783 -39.88 -24.82 -15.44
C GLU A 783 -40.31 -23.38 -15.80
N GLU A 784 -39.40 -22.41 -15.60
CA GLU A 784 -38.53 -21.90 -16.69
C GLU A 784 -37.18 -21.38 -16.10
#